data_AF-A0A7J9Z9Z7-F1
#
_entry.id   AF-A0A7J9Z9Z7-F1
#
_cell.length_a   1.000
_cell.length_b   1.000
_cell.length_c   1.000
_cell.angle_alpha   90.00
_cell.angle_beta   90.00
_cell.angle_gamma   90.00
#
_symmetry.space_group_name_H-M   'P 1'
#
loop_
_entity.id
_entity.type
_entity.pdbx_description
1 polymer ?
#
loop_
_entity_poly.entity_id
_entity_poly.type
_entity_poly.pdbx_seq_one_letter_code
_entity_poly.pdbx_strand_id
1 'polypeptide(L)'
;MTAQSDDDPLVVRTARAILRLLAREAPADELARLRESALSAADGESEAKLIDEMVAVSGPVLSALERRRRREQESLALLETAMDLASVRDLDELLHTIVSRAKSMLRVDVAYLDLIDENSDDRYYHRITIGSVSTRFQGTQMPLGDGLGGLVGQTRTPVSTSDYFAEEHFRHTPALDDAVRDEGIVSLLGVPLLIGDVVTGVLYVAERSARVFTAGEVAFASSLGAHAAVAYENARLFDQMQSALAELNRANTIIYENSQSVALAAETHVKLTNLILRGGDLSDLAATLSASLRDVPLLIVDGRGDLLASSNSPHAGTVPEAVVGALERQDGSGRAYRHDGLYVAMAPPASDRAGGIVLESTEELSETDVLILERGAMVLALLLMIRQVVAETENRIHRDLVDDLISSGGQNATTLRERALVVGVDTDERHSVVVIDSDTDRDISHEVARWAKARNGLVGKHGGRFVFLLPDPDPGNAARATSAEVGSATGRKVTAGGAGPAVGPVEIGTAYSQALRCLEVLGRLGVVGEGASVSDLGVAGLLMASEPDSAQFVRSVLGPVIDVDDRRGTELLSTLDAYLESNRNLSRAARLASLHVNTFRQRLDRITQLLGEGWQDRPRMLEIEVALQLRRLTSDLRRHTG
;
A
#
# COMPACT_ATOMS: atom_id res chain seq x y z
N MET A 1 -24.94 48.71 -84.93
CA MET A 1 -25.83 48.43 -86.09
C MET A 1 -27.25 48.63 -85.61
N THR A 2 -28.12 49.45 -86.16
CA THR A 2 -28.14 50.20 -87.43
C THR A 2 -29.19 51.31 -87.25
N ALA A 3 -28.87 52.52 -87.68
CA ALA A 3 -29.82 53.62 -87.79
C ALA A 3 -30.71 53.37 -89.03
N GLN A 4 -31.90 52.84 -88.81
CA GLN A 4 -32.97 52.67 -89.79
C GLN A 4 -34.27 52.46 -88.99
N SER A 5 -35.04 53.51 -88.69
CA SER A 5 -36.33 53.31 -88.00
C SER A 5 -37.41 54.39 -88.15
N ASP A 6 -37.34 55.29 -89.13
CA ASP A 6 -38.40 56.31 -89.30
C ASP A 6 -39.35 56.10 -90.48
N ASP A 7 -39.15 55.04 -91.28
CA ASP A 7 -40.01 54.71 -92.44
C ASP A 7 -40.80 53.39 -92.28
N ASP A 8 -40.70 52.73 -91.12
CA ASP A 8 -41.43 51.48 -90.82
C ASP A 8 -42.90 51.80 -90.41
N PRO A 9 -43.90 51.03 -90.88
CA PRO A 9 -45.28 51.15 -90.44
C PRO A 9 -45.41 51.13 -88.91
N LEU A 10 -46.33 51.93 -88.35
CA LEU A 10 -46.50 52.09 -86.90
C LEU A 10 -46.64 50.75 -86.16
N VAL A 11 -47.37 49.81 -86.75
CA VAL A 11 -47.55 48.44 -86.21
C VAL A 11 -46.21 47.71 -86.10
N VAL A 12 -45.33 47.81 -87.09
CA VAL A 12 -43.99 47.17 -87.09
C VAL A 12 -43.08 47.82 -86.04
N ARG A 13 -43.13 49.15 -85.92
CA ARG A 13 -42.38 49.89 -84.88
C ARG A 13 -42.85 49.51 -83.48
N THR A 14 -44.16 49.41 -83.27
CA THR A 14 -44.78 49.02 -81.99
C THR A 14 -44.45 47.58 -81.62
N ALA A 15 -44.55 46.64 -82.58
CA ALA A 15 -44.15 45.25 -82.37
C ALA A 15 -42.67 45.13 -81.95
N ARG A 16 -41.76 45.87 -82.63
CA ARG A 16 -40.33 45.88 -82.28
C ARG A 16 -40.09 46.49 -80.89
N ALA A 17 -40.85 47.50 -80.50
CA ALA A 17 -40.79 48.09 -79.16
C ALA A 17 -41.26 47.10 -78.08
N ILE A 18 -42.38 46.40 -78.30
CA ILE A 18 -42.88 45.35 -77.39
C ILE A 18 -41.87 44.20 -77.25
N LEU A 19 -41.27 43.73 -78.35
CA LEU A 19 -40.22 42.70 -78.30
C LEU A 19 -38.99 43.16 -77.50
N ARG A 20 -38.63 44.45 -77.58
CA ARG A 20 -37.55 45.01 -76.74
C ARG A 20 -37.95 45.09 -75.27
N LEU A 21 -39.21 45.42 -74.94
CA LEU A 21 -39.72 45.37 -73.57
C LEU A 21 -39.65 43.95 -73.01
N LEU A 22 -40.07 42.95 -73.79
CA LEU A 22 -39.99 41.54 -73.43
C LEU A 22 -38.53 41.08 -73.25
N ALA A 23 -37.63 41.43 -74.17
CA ALA A 23 -36.22 41.04 -74.13
C ALA A 23 -35.45 41.60 -72.93
N ARG A 24 -35.85 42.77 -72.42
CA ARG A 24 -35.26 43.37 -71.21
C ARG A 24 -36.07 43.12 -69.94
N GLU A 25 -37.15 42.36 -70.03
CA GLU A 25 -38.07 42.10 -68.92
C GLU A 25 -38.56 43.38 -68.23
N ALA A 26 -38.95 44.38 -69.03
CA ALA A 26 -39.39 45.68 -68.53
C ALA A 26 -40.66 45.56 -67.67
N PRO A 27 -40.94 46.52 -66.77
CA PRO A 27 -42.14 46.44 -65.96
C PRO A 27 -43.43 46.67 -66.77
N ALA A 28 -44.53 46.05 -66.34
CA ALA A 28 -45.79 46.00 -67.09
C ALA A 28 -46.43 47.39 -67.35
N ASP A 29 -46.10 48.38 -66.52
CA ASP A 29 -46.52 49.77 -66.67
C ASP A 29 -45.85 50.47 -67.88
N GLU A 30 -44.65 50.04 -68.27
CA GLU A 30 -44.00 50.50 -69.50
C GLU A 30 -44.74 50.01 -70.76
N LEU A 31 -45.30 48.79 -70.72
CA LEU A 31 -46.14 48.28 -71.80
C LEU A 31 -47.46 49.06 -71.91
N ALA A 32 -48.07 49.44 -70.77
CA ALA A 32 -49.27 50.28 -70.74
C ALA A 32 -49.02 51.67 -71.34
N ARG A 33 -47.88 52.30 -71.02
CA ARG A 33 -47.46 53.59 -71.59
C ARG A 33 -47.16 53.49 -73.08
N LEU A 34 -46.53 52.39 -73.52
CA LEU A 34 -46.28 52.13 -74.93
C LEU A 34 -47.59 51.96 -75.71
N ARG A 35 -48.57 51.26 -75.13
CA ARG A 35 -49.92 51.10 -75.70
C ARG A 35 -50.58 52.46 -75.91
N GLU A 36 -50.61 53.30 -74.88
CA GLU A 36 -51.25 54.61 -74.91
C GLU A 36 -50.62 55.52 -75.98
N SER A 37 -49.29 55.57 -76.04
CA SER A 37 -48.57 56.32 -77.07
C SER A 37 -48.82 55.77 -78.47
N ALA A 38 -48.84 54.45 -78.67
CA ALA A 38 -49.06 53.84 -79.98
C ALA A 38 -50.49 54.01 -80.49
N LEU A 39 -51.49 53.93 -79.60
CA LEU A 39 -52.90 54.17 -79.96
C LEU A 39 -53.16 55.62 -80.36
N SER A 40 -52.49 56.59 -79.71
CA SER A 40 -52.63 58.02 -80.07
C SER A 40 -52.07 58.38 -81.45
N ALA A 41 -51.19 57.54 -82.00
CA ALA A 41 -50.53 57.75 -83.29
C ALA A 41 -51.10 56.90 -84.43
N ALA A 42 -52.10 56.05 -84.17
CA ALA A 42 -52.66 55.10 -85.13
C ALA A 42 -53.62 55.77 -86.12
N ASP A 43 -53.39 55.57 -87.42
CA ASP A 43 -54.24 56.10 -88.50
C ASP A 43 -55.28 55.05 -88.93
N GLY A 44 -56.24 54.78 -88.02
CA GLY A 44 -57.43 53.99 -88.31
C GLY A 44 -57.67 52.79 -87.38
N GLU A 45 -58.89 52.26 -87.46
CA GLU A 45 -59.41 51.22 -86.55
C GLU A 45 -58.66 49.88 -86.67
N SER A 46 -58.18 49.55 -87.87
CA SER A 46 -57.40 48.32 -88.12
C SER A 46 -56.03 48.34 -87.42
N GLU A 47 -55.31 49.47 -87.43
CA GLU A 47 -54.02 49.59 -86.77
C GLU A 47 -54.16 49.57 -85.25
N ALA A 48 -55.16 50.29 -84.71
CA ALA A 48 -55.47 50.30 -83.29
C ALA A 48 -55.80 48.89 -82.77
N LYS A 49 -56.59 48.12 -83.52
CA LYS A 49 -56.94 46.73 -83.17
C LYS A 49 -55.71 45.81 -83.12
N LEU A 50 -54.82 45.91 -84.10
CA LEU A 50 -53.56 45.15 -84.13
C LEU A 50 -52.65 45.51 -82.94
N ILE A 51 -52.57 46.79 -82.56
CA ILE A 51 -51.82 47.24 -81.39
C ILE A 51 -52.41 46.67 -80.10
N ASP A 52 -53.73 46.69 -79.95
CA ASP A 52 -54.42 46.13 -78.78
C ASP A 52 -54.24 44.61 -78.67
N GLU A 53 -54.31 43.87 -79.79
CA GLU A 53 -54.05 42.43 -79.81
C GLU A 53 -52.60 42.11 -79.42
N MET A 54 -51.62 42.87 -79.92
CA MET A 54 -50.20 42.69 -79.56
C MET A 54 -49.94 42.94 -78.07
N VAL A 55 -50.58 43.97 -77.49
CA VAL A 55 -50.45 44.28 -76.06
C VAL A 55 -51.18 43.24 -75.21
N ALA A 56 -52.37 42.80 -75.62
CA ALA A 56 -53.14 41.77 -74.92
C ALA A 56 -52.39 40.43 -74.82
N VAL A 57 -51.64 40.05 -75.86
CA VAL A 57 -50.81 38.84 -75.85
C VAL A 57 -49.54 39.03 -75.01
N SER A 58 -48.94 40.22 -75.04
CA SER A 58 -47.63 40.46 -74.39
C SER A 58 -47.74 40.77 -72.89
N GLY A 59 -48.86 41.33 -72.43
CA GLY A 59 -49.09 41.68 -71.02
C GLY A 59 -48.99 40.49 -70.05
N PRO A 60 -49.66 39.35 -70.32
CA PRO A 60 -49.53 38.15 -69.49
C PRO A 60 -48.09 37.60 -69.41
N VAL A 61 -47.33 37.71 -70.51
CA VAL A 61 -45.94 37.23 -70.58
C VAL A 61 -45.02 38.09 -69.69
N LEU A 62 -45.11 39.42 -69.80
CA LEU A 62 -44.35 40.35 -68.93
C LEU A 62 -44.70 40.14 -67.46
N SER A 63 -46.00 40.01 -67.14
CA SER A 63 -46.45 39.74 -65.76
C SER A 63 -45.98 38.38 -65.21
N ALA A 64 -45.77 37.38 -66.08
CA ALA A 64 -45.23 36.08 -65.68
C ALA A 64 -43.70 36.16 -65.43
N LEU A 65 -42.97 36.90 -66.26
CA LEU A 65 -41.54 37.14 -66.11
C LEU A 65 -41.23 37.92 -64.84
N GLU A 66 -41.97 39.00 -64.55
CA GLU A 66 -41.85 39.76 -63.29
C GLU A 66 -42.06 38.86 -62.06
N ARG A 67 -43.11 38.03 -62.06
CA ARG A 67 -43.39 37.08 -60.96
C ARG A 67 -42.33 36.01 -60.82
N ARG A 68 -41.67 35.59 -61.91
CA ARG A 68 -40.55 34.65 -61.86
C ARG A 68 -39.31 35.32 -61.28
N ARG A 69 -38.95 36.51 -61.78
CA ARG A 69 -37.80 37.29 -61.31
C ARG A 69 -37.91 37.59 -59.81
N ARG A 70 -39.10 38.00 -59.36
CA ARG A 70 -39.36 38.25 -57.94
C ARG A 70 -39.12 37.00 -57.08
N ARG A 71 -39.63 35.84 -57.50
CA ARG A 71 -39.38 34.56 -56.80
C ARG A 71 -37.91 34.16 -56.80
N GLU A 72 -37.20 34.37 -57.90
CA GLU A 72 -35.78 34.05 -58.02
C GLU A 72 -34.92 34.95 -57.12
N GLN A 73 -35.22 36.25 -57.06
CA GLN A 73 -34.58 37.18 -56.13
C GLN A 73 -34.87 36.86 -54.67
N GLU A 74 -36.12 36.52 -54.32
CA GLU A 74 -36.50 36.08 -52.98
C GLU A 74 -35.74 34.81 -52.58
N SER A 75 -35.58 33.85 -53.50
CA SER A 75 -34.86 32.60 -53.24
C SER A 75 -33.34 32.78 -53.12
N LEU A 76 -32.74 33.69 -53.90
CA LEU A 76 -31.32 34.02 -53.81
C LEU A 76 -30.98 34.72 -52.49
N ALA A 77 -31.84 35.65 -52.04
CA ALA A 77 -31.66 36.31 -50.74
C ALA A 77 -31.71 35.31 -49.57
N LEU A 78 -32.55 34.27 -49.66
CA LEU A 78 -32.60 33.17 -48.68
C LEU A 78 -31.33 32.31 -48.71
N LEU A 79 -30.78 31.98 -49.89
CA LEU A 79 -29.55 31.21 -50.03
C LEU A 79 -28.31 31.98 -49.53
N GLU A 80 -28.20 33.26 -49.85
CA GLU A 80 -27.14 34.13 -49.33
C GLU A 80 -27.19 34.20 -47.81
N THR A 81 -28.39 34.28 -47.23
CA THR A 81 -28.61 34.20 -45.79
C THR A 81 -28.11 32.89 -45.20
N ALA A 82 -28.44 31.75 -45.81
CA ALA A 82 -27.97 30.44 -45.35
C ALA A 82 -26.44 30.31 -45.39
N MET A 83 -25.78 30.89 -46.41
CA MET A 83 -24.32 30.86 -46.56
C MET A 83 -23.60 31.78 -45.57
N ASP A 84 -24.11 32.98 -45.30
CA ASP A 84 -23.54 33.87 -44.27
C ASP A 84 -23.60 33.19 -42.89
N LEU A 85 -24.74 32.58 -42.59
CA LEU A 85 -25.00 31.89 -41.32
C LEU A 85 -24.13 30.64 -41.14
N ALA A 86 -23.83 29.90 -42.21
CA ALA A 86 -22.96 28.72 -42.16
C ALA A 86 -21.48 29.05 -41.87
N SER A 87 -21.08 30.33 -41.98
CA SER A 87 -19.69 30.76 -41.77
C SER A 87 -19.35 31.16 -40.32
N VAL A 88 -20.38 31.40 -39.49
CA VAL A 88 -20.23 31.82 -38.10
C VAL A 88 -20.03 30.59 -37.22
N ARG A 89 -18.92 30.55 -36.47
CA ARG A 89 -18.54 29.41 -35.61
C ARG A 89 -19.08 29.52 -34.19
N ASP A 90 -19.43 30.72 -33.77
CA ASP A 90 -19.96 31.01 -32.44
C ASP A 90 -21.49 30.98 -32.46
N LEU A 91 -22.10 30.17 -31.60
CA LEU A 91 -23.55 30.01 -31.54
C LEU A 91 -24.25 31.34 -31.23
N ASP A 92 -23.74 32.12 -30.28
CA ASP A 92 -24.39 33.36 -29.86
C ASP A 92 -24.29 34.43 -30.94
N GLU A 93 -23.15 34.53 -31.62
CA GLU A 93 -22.99 35.42 -32.79
C GLU A 93 -23.94 35.02 -33.94
N LEU A 94 -24.11 33.72 -34.15
CA LEU A 94 -24.99 33.18 -35.17
C LEU A 94 -26.46 33.46 -34.86
N LEU A 95 -26.93 33.13 -33.65
CA LEU A 95 -28.30 33.42 -33.21
C LEU A 95 -28.57 34.93 -33.20
N HIS A 96 -27.60 35.75 -32.78
CA HIS A 96 -27.71 37.21 -32.86
C HIS A 96 -27.93 37.70 -34.30
N THR A 97 -27.16 37.16 -35.25
CA THR A 97 -27.31 37.47 -36.67
C THR A 97 -28.68 37.09 -37.20
N ILE A 98 -29.20 35.91 -36.84
CA ILE A 98 -30.53 35.44 -37.23
C ILE A 98 -31.63 36.39 -36.74
N VAL A 99 -31.61 36.74 -35.45
CA VAL A 99 -32.61 37.64 -34.85
C VAL A 99 -32.51 39.04 -35.44
N SER A 100 -31.29 39.53 -35.69
CA SER A 100 -31.06 40.85 -36.28
C SER A 100 -31.61 40.95 -37.71
N ARG A 101 -31.45 39.86 -38.47
CA ARG A 101 -31.96 39.74 -39.84
C ARG A 101 -33.48 39.61 -39.87
N ALA A 102 -34.06 38.83 -38.95
CA ALA A 102 -35.51 38.76 -38.77
C ALA A 102 -36.10 40.15 -38.54
N LYS A 103 -35.53 40.92 -37.61
CA LYS A 103 -35.93 42.30 -37.34
C LYS A 103 -35.85 43.20 -38.57
N SER A 104 -34.69 43.21 -39.22
CA SER A 104 -34.38 44.15 -40.31
C SER A 104 -35.17 43.85 -41.60
N MET A 105 -35.31 42.58 -41.97
CA MET A 105 -35.97 42.18 -43.21
C MET A 105 -37.50 42.22 -43.10
N LEU A 106 -38.06 41.87 -41.94
CA LEU A 106 -39.51 41.97 -41.69
C LEU A 106 -39.95 43.38 -41.25
N ARG A 107 -38.97 44.27 -40.98
CA ARG A 107 -39.16 45.65 -40.56
C ARG A 107 -40.06 45.75 -39.34
N VAL A 108 -39.76 44.97 -38.31
CA VAL A 108 -40.50 44.94 -37.05
C VAL A 108 -39.78 45.72 -35.96
N ASP A 109 -40.53 46.18 -34.97
CA ASP A 109 -40.01 46.89 -33.80
C ASP A 109 -39.06 46.03 -32.94
N VAL A 110 -39.44 44.78 -32.68
CA VAL A 110 -38.72 43.87 -31.78
C VAL A 110 -38.62 42.47 -32.41
N ALA A 111 -37.44 41.84 -32.29
CA ALA A 111 -37.27 40.42 -32.56
C ALA A 111 -36.46 39.78 -31.44
N TYR A 112 -36.81 38.55 -31.06
CA TYR A 112 -36.14 37.83 -29.99
C TYR A 112 -36.26 36.32 -30.18
N LEU A 113 -35.37 35.57 -29.54
CA LEU A 113 -35.30 34.13 -29.64
C LEU A 113 -35.21 33.52 -28.26
N ASP A 114 -36.13 32.59 -27.99
CA ASP A 114 -36.19 31.85 -26.75
C ASP A 114 -35.71 30.43 -26.96
N LEU A 115 -34.93 29.93 -26.02
CA LEU A 115 -34.48 28.53 -26.00
C LEU A 115 -35.02 27.84 -24.76
N ILE A 116 -35.12 26.52 -24.85
CA ILE A 116 -35.39 25.64 -23.71
C ILE A 116 -34.04 25.16 -23.17
N ASP A 117 -33.77 25.40 -21.89
CA ASP A 117 -32.62 24.82 -21.21
C ASP A 117 -33.01 23.46 -20.60
N GLU A 118 -32.39 22.38 -21.10
CA GLU A 118 -32.61 20.99 -20.65
C GLU A 118 -32.22 20.76 -19.18
N ASN A 119 -31.44 21.66 -18.57
CA ASN A 119 -31.03 21.57 -17.16
C ASN A 119 -31.89 22.42 -16.22
N SER A 120 -32.83 23.20 -16.75
CA SER A 120 -33.73 24.08 -15.98
C SER A 120 -35.16 23.56 -16.02
N ASP A 121 -35.99 23.95 -15.03
CA ASP A 121 -37.39 23.53 -14.80
C ASP A 121 -38.38 23.80 -15.98
N ASP A 122 -38.14 23.26 -17.18
CA ASP A 122 -39.06 23.32 -18.31
C ASP A 122 -39.53 24.76 -18.62
N ARG A 123 -38.57 25.67 -18.87
CA ARG A 123 -38.84 27.09 -19.15
C ARG A 123 -38.17 27.58 -20.42
N TYR A 124 -38.88 28.46 -21.13
CA TYR A 124 -38.30 29.34 -22.13
C TYR A 124 -37.59 30.51 -21.45
N TYR A 125 -36.39 30.83 -21.94
CA TYR A 125 -35.70 32.07 -21.57
C TYR A 125 -35.23 32.79 -22.82
N HIS A 126 -35.25 34.13 -22.75
CA HIS A 126 -34.72 34.98 -23.82
C HIS A 126 -33.21 34.75 -23.96
N ARG A 127 -32.77 34.11 -25.05
CA ARG A 127 -31.35 33.95 -25.36
C ARG A 127 -30.81 35.19 -26.05
N ILE A 128 -31.56 35.71 -27.03
CA ILE A 128 -31.21 36.89 -27.83
C ILE A 128 -32.44 37.79 -27.92
N THR A 129 -32.27 39.09 -27.72
CA THR A 129 -33.33 40.09 -27.90
C THR A 129 -32.77 41.33 -28.61
N ILE A 130 -33.46 41.82 -29.64
CA ILE A 130 -33.06 42.99 -30.43
C ILE A 130 -34.24 43.94 -30.62
N GLY A 131 -34.04 45.22 -30.29
CA GLY A 131 -35.07 46.26 -30.41
C GLY A 131 -35.97 46.44 -29.19
N SER A 132 -35.78 45.63 -28.16
CA SER A 132 -36.45 45.78 -26.87
C SER A 132 -35.93 47.00 -26.10
N VAL A 133 -36.83 47.69 -25.41
CA VAL A 133 -36.52 48.83 -24.53
C VAL A 133 -36.85 48.54 -23.05
N SER A 134 -37.56 47.46 -22.75
CA SER A 134 -37.88 47.02 -21.40
C SER A 134 -36.86 46.02 -20.85
N THR A 135 -36.26 46.35 -19.70
CA THR A 135 -35.41 45.41 -18.95
C THR A 135 -36.23 44.29 -18.30
N ARG A 136 -37.51 44.56 -17.98
CA ARG A 136 -38.44 43.55 -17.43
C ARG A 136 -38.75 42.50 -18.48
N PHE A 137 -38.98 42.92 -19.72
CA PHE A 137 -39.19 42.02 -20.85
C PHE A 137 -37.97 41.14 -21.10
N GLN A 138 -36.78 41.73 -21.24
CA GLN A 138 -35.53 40.98 -21.51
C GLN A 138 -35.19 39.90 -20.47
N GLY A 139 -35.56 40.11 -19.19
CA GLY A 139 -35.31 39.16 -18.11
C GLY A 139 -36.44 38.16 -17.85
N THR A 140 -37.50 38.16 -18.66
CA THR A 140 -38.66 37.29 -18.45
C THR A 140 -38.30 35.83 -18.76
N GLN A 141 -38.70 34.91 -17.87
CA GLN A 141 -38.64 33.47 -18.09
C GLN A 141 -40.05 32.90 -18.05
N MET A 142 -40.42 32.10 -19.04
CA MET A 142 -41.79 31.63 -19.21
C MET A 142 -41.85 30.11 -19.06
N PRO A 143 -42.76 29.55 -18.22
CA PRO A 143 -43.01 28.12 -18.19
C PRO A 143 -43.42 27.58 -19.57
N LEU A 144 -43.03 26.34 -19.90
CA LEU A 144 -43.54 25.67 -21.09
C LEU A 144 -45.08 25.61 -21.06
N GLY A 145 -45.71 26.01 -22.17
CA GLY A 145 -47.16 25.94 -22.36
C GLY A 145 -47.95 27.23 -22.06
N ASP A 146 -47.32 28.23 -21.47
CA ASP A 146 -47.92 29.56 -21.29
C ASP A 146 -47.59 30.51 -22.47
N GLY A 147 -48.43 31.52 -22.69
CA GLY A 147 -48.25 32.52 -23.75
C GLY A 147 -48.31 31.98 -25.18
N LEU A 148 -48.04 32.86 -26.15
CA LEU A 148 -47.97 32.49 -27.57
C LEU A 148 -46.89 31.43 -27.83
N GLY A 149 -45.75 31.52 -27.12
CA GLY A 149 -44.68 30.52 -27.20
C GLY A 149 -45.09 29.12 -26.77
N GLY A 150 -45.89 29.01 -25.71
CA GLY A 150 -46.45 27.75 -25.27
C GLY A 150 -47.37 27.12 -26.32
N LEU A 151 -48.19 27.93 -27.00
CA LEU A 151 -49.03 27.45 -28.10
C LEU A 151 -48.19 27.00 -29.30
N VAL A 152 -47.16 27.76 -29.69
CA VAL A 152 -46.20 27.36 -30.73
C VAL A 152 -45.51 26.04 -30.38
N GLY A 153 -45.08 25.88 -29.13
CA GLY A 153 -44.49 24.64 -28.62
C GLY A 153 -45.44 23.44 -28.70
N GLN A 154 -46.72 23.64 -28.38
CA GLN A 154 -47.75 22.60 -28.42
C GLN A 154 -48.15 22.21 -29.86
N THR A 155 -48.40 23.20 -30.72
CA THR A 155 -48.87 22.95 -32.08
C THR A 155 -47.74 22.57 -33.03
N ARG A 156 -46.48 22.93 -32.69
CA ARG A 156 -45.31 22.80 -33.56
C ARG A 156 -45.46 23.55 -34.89
N THR A 157 -46.29 24.58 -34.90
CA THR A 157 -46.57 25.40 -36.10
C THR A 157 -46.41 26.88 -35.79
N PRO A 158 -46.14 27.73 -36.81
CA PRO A 158 -46.18 29.18 -36.65
C PRO A 158 -47.54 29.67 -36.14
N VAL A 159 -47.50 30.60 -35.18
CA VAL A 159 -48.70 31.26 -34.62
C VAL A 159 -48.48 32.77 -34.65
N SER A 160 -49.48 33.50 -35.13
CA SER A 160 -49.48 34.96 -35.15
C SER A 160 -50.76 35.53 -34.57
N THR A 161 -50.66 36.63 -33.83
CA THR A 161 -51.80 37.44 -33.38
C THR A 161 -51.60 38.90 -33.77
N SER A 162 -52.68 39.56 -34.19
CA SER A 162 -52.68 40.98 -34.51
C SER A 162 -52.96 41.89 -33.30
N ASP A 163 -53.44 41.30 -32.20
CA ASP A 163 -53.66 41.97 -30.92
C ASP A 163 -53.47 40.95 -29.79
N TYR A 164 -52.33 41.03 -29.09
CA TYR A 164 -51.92 40.10 -28.05
C TYR A 164 -52.93 40.02 -26.90
N PHE A 165 -53.49 41.16 -26.46
CA PHE A 165 -54.37 41.18 -25.28
C PHE A 165 -55.82 40.79 -25.59
N ALA A 166 -56.20 40.81 -26.86
CA ALA A 166 -57.52 40.37 -27.32
C ALA A 166 -57.55 38.87 -27.68
N GLU A 167 -56.41 38.19 -27.64
CA GLU A 167 -56.29 36.80 -28.06
C GLU A 167 -56.67 35.82 -26.95
N GLU A 168 -57.54 34.86 -27.24
CA GLU A 168 -57.99 33.85 -26.25
C GLU A 168 -57.40 32.46 -26.49
N HIS A 169 -56.72 32.26 -27.64
CA HIS A 169 -56.24 30.93 -28.06
C HIS A 169 -54.99 30.45 -27.29
N PHE A 170 -54.33 31.30 -26.50
CA PHE A 170 -53.22 30.91 -25.65
C PHE A 170 -53.38 31.43 -24.22
N ARG A 171 -52.64 30.83 -23.29
CA ARG A 171 -52.78 31.13 -21.86
C ARG A 171 -52.03 32.40 -21.48
N HIS A 172 -52.77 33.41 -21.06
CA HIS A 172 -52.23 34.62 -20.45
C HIS A 172 -51.81 34.39 -19.00
N THR A 173 -50.70 35.03 -18.59
CA THR A 173 -50.26 35.04 -17.18
C THR A 173 -49.91 36.47 -16.77
N PRO A 174 -50.20 36.88 -15.51
CA PRO A 174 -49.95 38.25 -15.07
C PRO A 174 -48.50 38.72 -15.27
N ALA A 175 -47.53 37.83 -15.04
CA ALA A 175 -46.12 38.15 -15.18
C ALA A 175 -45.72 38.42 -16.65
N LEU A 176 -46.21 37.60 -17.58
CA LEU A 176 -45.95 37.74 -19.02
C LEU A 176 -46.68 38.95 -19.59
N ASP A 177 -47.97 39.10 -19.26
CA ASP A 177 -48.78 40.21 -19.74
C ASP A 177 -48.21 41.56 -19.31
N ASP A 178 -47.71 41.66 -18.08
CA ASP A 178 -47.04 42.87 -17.59
C ASP A 178 -45.76 43.16 -18.36
N ALA A 179 -44.95 42.13 -18.68
CA ALA A 179 -43.72 42.29 -19.45
C ALA A 179 -44.00 42.71 -20.90
N VAL A 180 -45.00 42.09 -21.55
CA VAL A 180 -45.47 42.45 -22.90
C VAL A 180 -46.03 43.87 -22.93
N ARG A 181 -46.78 44.26 -21.90
CA ARG A 181 -47.34 45.61 -21.75
C ARG A 181 -46.25 46.66 -21.53
N ASP A 182 -45.24 46.35 -20.72
CA ASP A 182 -44.09 47.23 -20.46
C ASP A 182 -43.23 47.45 -21.71
N GLU A 183 -43.07 46.42 -22.55
CA GLU A 183 -42.40 46.54 -23.86
C GLU A 183 -43.27 47.24 -24.92
N GLY A 184 -44.59 47.28 -24.71
CA GLY A 184 -45.57 47.88 -25.60
C GLY A 184 -45.93 47.01 -26.81
N ILE A 185 -45.73 45.70 -26.73
CA ILE A 185 -46.03 44.77 -27.83
C ILE A 185 -47.55 44.65 -28.01
N VAL A 186 -48.00 44.82 -29.26
CA VAL A 186 -49.41 44.71 -29.66
C VAL A 186 -49.63 43.51 -30.58
N SER A 187 -48.80 43.32 -31.60
CA SER A 187 -48.90 42.13 -32.47
C SER A 187 -47.62 41.31 -32.41
N LEU A 188 -47.76 39.99 -32.56
CA LEU A 188 -46.70 39.03 -32.31
C LEU A 188 -46.82 37.83 -33.24
N LEU A 189 -45.71 37.39 -33.82
CA LEU A 189 -45.56 36.14 -34.55
C LEU A 189 -44.46 35.31 -33.88
N GLY A 190 -44.77 34.07 -33.52
CA GLY A 190 -43.82 33.08 -33.05
C GLY A 190 -43.70 31.92 -34.03
N VAL A 191 -42.48 31.48 -34.30
CA VAL A 191 -42.18 30.32 -35.14
C VAL A 191 -41.29 29.32 -34.40
N PRO A 192 -41.57 28.01 -34.48
CA PRO A 192 -40.83 27.02 -33.70
C PRO A 192 -39.44 26.76 -34.28
N LEU A 193 -38.46 26.52 -33.41
CA LEU A 193 -37.18 25.92 -33.74
C LEU A 193 -37.32 24.41 -33.61
N LEU A 194 -37.39 23.70 -34.74
CA LEU A 194 -37.67 22.26 -34.78
C LEU A 194 -36.41 21.45 -35.09
N ILE A 195 -36.14 20.43 -34.27
CA ILE A 195 -35.17 19.37 -34.54
C ILE A 195 -35.93 18.04 -34.50
N GLY A 196 -36.14 17.45 -35.68
CA GLY A 196 -37.11 16.36 -35.81
C GLY A 196 -38.50 16.84 -35.39
N ASP A 197 -39.10 16.15 -34.41
CA ASP A 197 -40.43 16.48 -33.85
C ASP A 197 -40.35 17.24 -32.51
N VAL A 198 -39.16 17.67 -32.10
CA VAL A 198 -38.93 18.38 -30.83
C VAL A 198 -38.76 19.87 -31.08
N VAL A 199 -39.51 20.69 -30.33
CA VAL A 199 -39.35 22.16 -30.32
C VAL A 199 -38.27 22.49 -29.30
N THR A 200 -37.14 23.04 -29.73
CA THR A 200 -36.02 23.43 -28.85
C THR A 200 -35.99 24.91 -28.51
N GLY A 201 -36.85 25.69 -29.15
CA GLY A 201 -36.98 27.12 -28.94
C GLY A 201 -38.05 27.75 -29.82
N VAL A 202 -38.23 29.07 -29.70
CA VAL A 202 -39.16 29.84 -30.52
C VAL A 202 -38.49 31.17 -30.93
N LEU A 203 -38.57 31.49 -32.21
CA LEU A 203 -38.17 32.80 -32.75
C LEU A 203 -39.41 33.68 -32.84
N TYR A 204 -39.32 34.90 -32.33
CA TYR A 204 -40.41 35.85 -32.29
C TYR A 204 -40.08 37.15 -33.02
N VAL A 205 -41.11 37.71 -33.63
CA VAL A 205 -41.12 39.07 -34.18
C VAL A 205 -42.38 39.79 -33.74
N ALA A 206 -42.23 41.02 -33.28
CA ALA A 206 -43.28 41.76 -32.61
C ALA A 206 -43.32 43.24 -33.03
N GLU A 207 -44.51 43.82 -33.02
CA GLU A 207 -44.75 45.24 -33.30
C GLU A 207 -45.49 45.90 -32.14
N ARG A 208 -45.24 47.20 -31.95
CA ARG A 208 -46.00 48.03 -31.00
C ARG A 208 -47.30 48.58 -31.59
N SER A 209 -47.70 48.08 -32.76
CA SER A 209 -48.95 48.40 -33.44
C SER A 209 -49.64 47.13 -33.93
N ALA A 210 -50.95 47.21 -34.17
CA ALA A 210 -51.71 46.09 -34.71
C ALA A 210 -51.26 45.80 -36.16
N ARG A 211 -50.80 44.58 -36.43
CA ARG A 211 -50.33 44.11 -37.74
C ARG A 211 -50.79 42.68 -37.99
N VAL A 212 -51.18 42.40 -39.23
CA VAL A 212 -51.42 41.02 -39.70
C VAL A 212 -50.21 40.59 -40.53
N PHE A 213 -49.53 39.54 -40.08
CA PHE A 213 -48.39 38.99 -40.82
C PHE A 213 -48.85 38.20 -42.04
N THR A 214 -48.24 38.46 -43.19
CA THR A 214 -48.54 37.78 -44.45
C THR A 214 -47.93 36.39 -44.50
N ALA A 215 -48.45 35.52 -45.36
CA ALA A 215 -47.90 34.16 -45.54
C ALA A 215 -46.41 34.16 -45.93
N GLY A 216 -45.96 35.16 -46.69
CA GLY A 216 -44.55 35.31 -47.06
C GLY A 216 -43.66 35.68 -45.86
N GLU A 217 -44.15 36.54 -44.97
CA GLU A 217 -43.44 36.92 -43.73
C GLU A 217 -43.36 35.76 -42.75
N VAL A 218 -44.44 35.00 -42.60
CA VAL A 218 -44.46 33.77 -41.79
C VAL A 218 -43.49 32.73 -42.35
N ALA A 219 -43.47 32.52 -43.67
CA ALA A 219 -42.54 31.60 -44.31
C ALA A 219 -41.08 32.02 -44.14
N PHE A 220 -40.79 33.32 -44.25
CA PHE A 220 -39.45 33.87 -44.04
C PHE A 220 -38.98 33.68 -42.59
N ALA A 221 -39.80 34.04 -41.60
CA ALA A 221 -39.50 33.82 -40.19
C ALA A 221 -39.28 32.32 -39.90
N SER A 222 -40.15 31.46 -40.42
CA SER A 222 -40.03 30.00 -40.26
C SER A 222 -38.72 29.45 -40.84
N SER A 223 -38.27 29.97 -41.97
CA SER A 223 -36.97 29.62 -42.55
C SER A 223 -35.81 29.99 -41.60
N LEU A 224 -35.83 31.21 -41.04
CA LEU A 224 -34.83 31.64 -40.05
C LEU A 224 -34.87 30.79 -38.78
N GLY A 225 -36.06 30.43 -38.29
CA GLY A 225 -36.25 29.51 -37.17
C GLY A 225 -35.64 28.13 -37.44
N ALA A 226 -35.83 27.58 -38.64
CA ALA A 226 -35.22 26.31 -39.03
C ALA A 226 -33.68 26.37 -39.03
N HIS A 227 -33.08 27.48 -39.49
CA HIS A 227 -31.63 27.68 -39.46
C HIS A 227 -31.11 27.80 -38.02
N ALA A 228 -31.83 28.52 -37.16
CA ALA A 228 -31.48 28.64 -35.74
C ALA A 228 -31.54 27.29 -35.01
N ALA A 229 -32.52 26.45 -35.33
CA ALA A 229 -32.66 25.12 -34.75
C ALA A 229 -31.45 24.22 -35.07
N VAL A 230 -31.03 24.18 -36.34
CA VAL A 230 -29.86 23.39 -36.77
C VAL A 230 -28.57 23.91 -36.13
N ALA A 231 -28.40 25.24 -36.09
CA ALA A 231 -27.25 25.87 -35.46
C ALA A 231 -27.13 25.51 -33.97
N TYR A 232 -28.24 25.61 -33.24
CA TYR A 232 -28.32 25.26 -31.84
C TYR A 232 -27.98 23.80 -31.58
N GLU A 233 -28.51 22.87 -32.39
CA GLU A 233 -28.22 21.44 -32.23
C GLU A 233 -26.75 21.11 -32.45
N ASN A 234 -26.15 21.67 -33.49
CA ASN A 234 -24.74 21.42 -33.80
C ASN A 234 -23.83 21.91 -32.67
N ALA A 235 -24.11 23.09 -32.10
CA ALA A 235 -23.37 23.60 -30.96
C ALA A 235 -23.56 22.70 -29.72
N ARG A 236 -24.79 22.30 -29.42
CA ARG A 236 -25.11 21.40 -28.31
C ARG A 236 -24.39 20.05 -28.42
N LEU A 237 -24.42 19.42 -29.59
CA LEU A 237 -23.71 18.16 -29.86
C LEU A 237 -22.19 18.32 -29.74
N PHE A 238 -21.65 19.45 -30.20
CA PHE A 238 -20.22 19.74 -30.09
C PHE A 238 -19.77 19.90 -28.64
N ASP A 239 -20.55 20.61 -27.81
CA ASP A 239 -20.28 20.77 -26.39
C ASP A 239 -20.37 19.45 -25.62
N GLN A 240 -21.39 18.63 -25.93
CA GLN A 240 -21.52 17.27 -25.37
C GLN A 240 -20.32 16.40 -25.72
N MET A 241 -19.85 16.44 -26.97
CA MET A 241 -18.67 15.69 -27.41
C MET A 241 -17.40 16.16 -26.69
N GLN A 242 -17.20 17.47 -26.52
CA GLN A 242 -16.05 17.99 -25.78
C GLN A 242 -16.07 17.58 -24.31
N SER A 243 -17.23 17.67 -23.66
CA SER A 243 -17.40 17.24 -22.27
C SER A 243 -17.09 15.75 -22.10
N ALA A 244 -17.64 14.90 -22.99
CA ALA A 244 -17.39 13.47 -22.98
C ALA A 244 -15.90 13.12 -23.20
N LEU A 245 -15.21 13.84 -24.11
CA LEU A 245 -13.77 13.67 -24.31
C LEU A 245 -12.94 14.08 -23.09
N ALA A 246 -13.31 15.18 -22.42
CA ALA A 246 -12.64 15.62 -21.20
C ALA A 246 -12.79 14.59 -20.07
N GLU A 247 -14.00 14.04 -19.90
CA GLU A 247 -14.27 12.98 -18.92
C GLU A 247 -13.49 11.69 -19.24
N LEU A 248 -13.49 11.25 -20.51
CA LEU A 248 -12.75 10.08 -20.95
C LEU A 248 -11.24 10.25 -20.72
N ASN A 249 -10.68 11.41 -21.04
CA ASN A 249 -9.26 11.70 -20.80
C ASN A 249 -8.92 11.64 -19.32
N ARG A 250 -9.77 12.23 -18.46
CA ARG A 250 -9.59 12.17 -17.00
C ARG A 250 -9.64 10.72 -16.49
N ALA A 251 -10.59 9.93 -16.95
CA ALA A 251 -10.68 8.51 -16.59
C ALA A 251 -9.45 7.71 -17.05
N ASN A 252 -8.99 7.94 -18.28
CA ASN A 252 -7.79 7.29 -18.81
C ASN A 252 -6.53 7.65 -18.01
N THR A 253 -6.35 8.91 -17.60
CA THR A 253 -5.22 9.31 -16.74
C THR A 253 -5.21 8.53 -15.42
N ILE A 254 -6.37 8.44 -14.75
CA ILE A 254 -6.50 7.69 -13.48
C ILE A 254 -6.19 6.20 -13.69
N ILE A 255 -6.70 5.60 -14.77
CA ILE A 255 -6.43 4.18 -15.09
C ILE A 255 -4.93 3.96 -15.32
N TYR A 256 -4.27 4.88 -16.02
CA TYR A 256 -2.85 4.76 -16.32
C TYR A 256 -1.98 4.84 -15.05
N GLU A 257 -2.28 5.78 -14.15
CA GLU A 257 -1.60 5.93 -12.84
C GLU A 257 -1.79 4.69 -11.94
N ASN A 258 -3.01 4.17 -11.86
CA ASN A 258 -3.31 2.94 -11.12
C ASN A 258 -2.58 1.72 -11.72
N SER A 259 -2.58 1.60 -13.05
CA SER A 259 -1.91 0.49 -13.74
C SER A 259 -0.41 0.49 -13.51
N GLN A 260 0.25 1.67 -13.49
CA GLN A 260 1.67 1.76 -13.20
C GLN A 260 1.98 1.36 -11.74
N SER A 261 1.17 1.82 -10.79
CA SER A 261 1.32 1.47 -9.38
C SER A 261 1.21 -0.03 -9.15
N VAL A 262 0.22 -0.68 -9.78
CA VAL A 262 0.05 -2.15 -9.73
C VAL A 262 1.23 -2.88 -10.39
N ALA A 263 1.72 -2.39 -11.53
CA ALA A 263 2.85 -3.01 -12.24
C ALA A 263 4.15 -2.97 -11.41
N LEU A 264 4.45 -1.83 -10.77
CA LEU A 264 5.63 -1.67 -9.92
C LEU A 264 5.58 -2.58 -8.68
N ALA A 265 4.41 -2.69 -8.05
CA ALA A 265 4.19 -3.61 -6.94
C ALA A 265 4.37 -5.07 -7.37
N ALA A 266 3.85 -5.46 -8.54
CA ALA A 266 3.98 -6.81 -9.08
C ALA A 266 5.45 -7.15 -9.43
N GLU A 267 6.18 -6.23 -10.05
CA GLU A 267 7.61 -6.42 -10.36
C GLU A 267 8.43 -6.64 -9.08
N THR A 268 8.18 -5.82 -8.06
CA THR A 268 8.87 -5.95 -6.77
C THR A 268 8.53 -7.28 -6.10
N HIS A 269 7.27 -7.71 -6.17
CA HIS A 269 6.87 -9.02 -5.67
C HIS A 269 7.61 -10.18 -6.37
N VAL A 270 7.80 -10.10 -7.69
CA VAL A 270 8.60 -11.08 -8.43
C VAL A 270 10.07 -11.06 -8.01
N LYS A 271 10.67 -9.88 -7.79
CA LYS A 271 12.06 -9.75 -7.27
C LYS A 271 12.20 -10.43 -5.90
N LEU A 272 11.29 -10.12 -4.97
CA LEU A 272 11.27 -10.70 -3.63
C LEU A 272 11.03 -12.21 -3.63
N THR A 273 10.15 -12.70 -4.51
CA THR A 273 9.91 -14.16 -4.64
C THR A 273 11.13 -14.88 -5.19
N ASN A 274 11.80 -14.30 -6.20
CA ASN A 274 13.02 -14.85 -6.75
C ASN A 274 14.18 -14.87 -5.75
N LEU A 275 14.21 -13.92 -4.82
CA LEU A 275 15.19 -13.91 -3.72
C LEU A 275 15.03 -15.18 -2.86
N ILE A 276 13.80 -15.51 -2.46
CA ILE A 276 13.53 -16.74 -1.69
C ILE A 276 13.94 -17.98 -2.49
N LEU A 277 13.55 -18.06 -3.77
CA LEU A 277 13.82 -19.23 -4.62
C LEU A 277 15.33 -19.48 -4.84
N ARG A 278 16.15 -18.42 -4.83
CA ARG A 278 17.61 -18.52 -4.97
C ARG A 278 18.32 -18.79 -3.64
N GLY A 279 17.59 -18.83 -2.53
CA GLY A 279 18.16 -18.98 -1.19
C GLY A 279 18.85 -17.72 -0.68
N GLY A 280 18.37 -16.53 -1.09
CA GLY A 280 18.89 -15.24 -0.61
C GLY A 280 18.69 -15.05 0.89
N ASP A 281 19.53 -14.21 1.50
CA ASP A 281 19.53 -13.96 2.94
C ASP A 281 18.83 -12.65 3.34
N LEU A 282 18.89 -12.29 4.62
CA LEU A 282 18.28 -11.07 5.14
C LEU A 282 18.97 -9.79 4.61
N SER A 283 20.25 -9.86 4.25
CA SER A 283 21.00 -8.75 3.67
C SER A 283 20.55 -8.49 2.24
N ASP A 284 20.34 -9.56 1.46
CA ASP A 284 19.77 -9.47 0.10
C ASP A 284 18.38 -8.84 0.14
N LEU A 285 17.56 -9.19 1.13
CA LEU A 285 16.22 -8.62 1.31
C LEU A 285 16.31 -7.13 1.59
N ALA A 286 17.18 -6.73 2.53
CA ALA A 286 17.38 -5.32 2.88
C ALA A 286 17.84 -4.50 1.68
N ALA A 287 18.80 -5.02 0.90
CA ALA A 287 19.31 -4.35 -0.30
C ALA A 287 18.24 -4.23 -1.40
N THR A 288 17.47 -5.30 -1.64
CA THR A 288 16.42 -5.31 -2.67
C THR A 288 15.30 -4.32 -2.35
N LEU A 289 14.89 -4.26 -1.08
CA LEU A 289 13.85 -3.33 -0.64
C LEU A 289 14.34 -1.89 -0.67
N SER A 290 15.55 -1.61 -0.16
CA SER A 290 16.16 -0.28 -0.23
C SER A 290 16.24 0.23 -1.67
N ALA A 291 16.76 -0.58 -2.60
CA ALA A 291 16.83 -0.22 -4.03
C ALA A 291 15.45 0.01 -4.65
N SER A 292 14.42 -0.71 -4.22
CA SER A 292 13.04 -0.54 -4.70
C SER A 292 12.35 0.69 -4.08
N LEU A 293 12.84 1.16 -2.92
CA LEU A 293 12.35 2.30 -2.16
C LEU A 293 13.30 3.49 -2.25
N ARG A 294 13.92 3.71 -3.42
CA ARG A 294 14.76 4.89 -3.74
C ARG A 294 16.02 5.01 -2.87
N ASP A 295 16.64 3.87 -2.55
CA ASP A 295 17.87 3.76 -1.78
C ASP A 295 17.80 4.34 -0.35
N VAL A 296 16.57 4.46 0.19
CA VAL A 296 16.32 4.96 1.55
C VAL A 296 16.89 3.98 2.59
N PRO A 297 17.51 4.49 3.68
CA PRO A 297 18.04 3.65 4.76
C PRO A 297 16.99 2.68 5.34
N LEU A 298 17.37 1.41 5.42
CA LEU A 298 16.50 0.33 5.86
C LEU A 298 17.21 -0.57 6.88
N LEU A 299 16.49 -0.93 7.94
CA LEU A 299 16.92 -1.82 9.01
C LEU A 299 15.96 -3.02 9.08
N ILE A 300 16.52 -4.21 9.30
CA ILE A 300 15.76 -5.42 9.62
C ILE A 300 16.16 -5.82 11.04
N VAL A 301 15.17 -5.94 11.92
CA VAL A 301 15.35 -6.21 13.34
C VAL A 301 14.58 -7.47 13.77
N ASP A 302 15.03 -8.10 14.84
CA ASP A 302 14.29 -9.19 15.48
C ASP A 302 13.25 -8.66 16.49
N GLY A 303 12.52 -9.57 17.13
CA GLY A 303 11.45 -9.23 18.08
C GLY A 303 11.92 -8.65 19.40
N ARG A 304 13.24 -8.62 19.64
CA ARG A 304 13.88 -7.98 20.79
C ARG A 304 14.50 -6.63 20.42
N GLY A 305 14.47 -6.25 19.14
CA GLY A 305 15.10 -5.04 18.64
C GLY A 305 16.57 -5.21 18.30
N ASP A 306 17.09 -6.44 18.22
CA ASP A 306 18.46 -6.70 17.77
C ASP A 306 18.52 -6.58 16.24
N LEU A 307 19.59 -5.95 15.72
CA LEU A 307 19.78 -5.79 14.28
C LEU A 307 20.13 -7.13 13.62
N LEU A 308 19.35 -7.51 12.60
CA LEU A 308 19.59 -8.71 11.79
C LEU A 308 20.27 -8.40 10.45
N ALA A 309 19.87 -7.31 9.80
CA ALA A 309 20.45 -6.82 8.55
C ALA A 309 20.14 -5.33 8.36
N SER A 310 20.89 -4.66 7.48
CA SER A 310 20.69 -3.26 7.15
C SER A 310 21.11 -2.96 5.72
N SER A 311 20.49 -1.98 5.09
CA SER A 311 20.92 -1.43 3.79
C SER A 311 20.90 0.09 3.84
N ASN A 312 21.94 0.73 3.30
CA ASN A 312 22.13 2.19 3.28
C ASN A 312 21.95 2.88 4.65
N SER A 313 22.07 2.15 5.76
CA SER A 313 21.91 2.71 7.10
C SER A 313 23.14 3.51 7.52
N PRO A 314 22.96 4.76 8.01
CA PRO A 314 24.05 5.52 8.61
C PRO A 314 24.45 4.99 10.00
N HIS A 315 23.64 4.12 10.59
CA HIS A 315 23.88 3.56 11.92
C HIS A 315 24.82 2.35 11.82
N ALA A 316 25.98 2.42 12.49
CA ALA A 316 27.04 1.40 12.48
C ALA A 316 26.68 0.12 13.26
N GLY A 317 25.56 -0.51 12.91
CA GLY A 317 25.07 -1.72 13.56
C GLY A 317 24.25 -1.50 14.84
N THR A 318 23.91 -0.25 15.17
CA THR A 318 23.07 0.10 16.32
C THR A 318 21.65 0.42 15.88
N VAL A 319 20.67 -0.02 16.67
CA VAL A 319 19.25 0.22 16.41
C VAL A 319 18.82 1.49 17.16
N PRO A 320 18.24 2.50 16.48
CA PRO A 320 17.75 3.71 17.15
C PRO A 320 16.68 3.42 18.19
N GLU A 321 16.65 4.20 19.28
CA GLU A 321 15.70 4.00 20.40
C GLU A 321 14.22 4.11 19.94
N ALA A 322 13.95 4.94 18.94
CA ALA A 322 12.64 5.06 18.29
C ALA A 322 12.15 3.76 17.63
N VAL A 323 13.07 2.88 17.19
CA VAL A 323 12.71 1.57 16.63
C VAL A 323 12.19 0.64 17.73
N VAL A 324 12.81 0.67 18.91
CA VAL A 324 12.39 -0.15 20.06
C VAL A 324 10.95 0.19 20.46
N GLY A 325 10.61 1.49 20.55
CA GLY A 325 9.24 1.95 20.81
C GLY A 325 8.24 1.61 19.71
N ALA A 326 8.69 1.43 18.46
CA ALA A 326 7.82 0.96 17.38
C ALA A 326 7.45 -0.52 17.57
N LEU A 327 8.42 -1.37 17.90
CA LEU A 327 8.24 -2.82 18.02
C LEU A 327 7.23 -3.22 19.11
N GLU A 328 7.07 -2.40 20.15
CA GLU A 328 6.11 -2.65 21.25
C GLU A 328 4.65 -2.65 20.80
N ARG A 329 4.31 -2.01 19.66
CA ARG A 329 2.92 -1.96 19.18
C ARG A 329 2.41 -3.28 18.58
N GLN A 330 3.29 -4.27 18.37
CA GLN A 330 3.01 -5.68 17.98
C GLN A 330 1.75 -5.93 17.12
N ASP A 331 1.44 -5.09 16.14
CA ASP A 331 0.43 -5.43 15.14
C ASP A 331 1.11 -6.32 14.09
N GLY A 332 1.18 -7.63 14.38
CA GLY A 332 1.79 -8.67 13.54
C GLY A 332 1.00 -8.95 12.26
N SER A 333 0.29 -7.96 11.73
CA SER A 333 -0.59 -8.10 10.57
C SER A 333 0.15 -8.04 9.24
N GLY A 334 1.46 -7.78 9.24
CA GLY A 334 2.21 -7.50 8.00
C GLY A 334 2.03 -6.08 7.47
N ARG A 335 1.30 -5.21 8.20
CA ARG A 335 0.97 -3.86 7.73
C ARG A 335 2.05 -2.85 8.09
N ALA A 336 2.26 -1.90 7.19
CA ALA A 336 3.17 -0.79 7.41
C ALA A 336 2.44 0.36 8.12
N TYR A 337 3.08 0.96 9.11
CA TYR A 337 2.58 2.13 9.82
C TYR A 337 3.72 3.11 10.12
N ARG A 338 3.36 4.37 10.42
CA ARG A 338 4.32 5.43 10.73
C ARG A 338 4.45 5.61 12.24
N HIS A 339 5.67 5.71 12.74
CA HIS A 339 5.98 6.04 14.14
C HIS A 339 7.21 6.94 14.21
N ASP A 340 7.07 8.15 14.76
CA ASP A 340 8.17 9.08 15.07
C ASP A 340 9.17 9.31 13.91
N GLY A 341 8.66 9.45 12.68
CA GLY A 341 9.49 9.66 11.49
C GLY A 341 10.09 8.39 10.88
N LEU A 342 9.64 7.22 11.33
CA LEU A 342 9.98 5.91 10.80
C LEU A 342 8.75 5.25 10.17
N TYR A 343 8.96 4.45 9.13
CA TYR A 343 7.97 3.52 8.61
C TYR A 343 8.33 2.11 9.05
N VAL A 344 7.39 1.43 9.71
CA VAL A 344 7.62 0.12 10.30
C VAL A 344 6.61 -0.87 9.77
N ALA A 345 7.10 -2.00 9.27
CA ALA A 345 6.27 -3.14 8.88
C ALA A 345 6.71 -4.38 9.66
N MET A 346 5.81 -4.89 10.50
CA MET A 346 6.07 -6.07 11.32
C MET A 346 5.82 -7.33 10.49
N ALA A 347 6.80 -8.23 10.46
CA ALA A 347 6.62 -9.55 9.87
C ALA A 347 5.51 -10.30 10.62
N PRO A 348 4.56 -10.94 9.91
CA PRO A 348 3.56 -11.77 10.55
C PRO A 348 4.21 -12.84 11.44
N PRO A 349 3.65 -13.13 12.62
CA PRO A 349 4.21 -14.12 13.52
C PRO A 349 4.10 -15.50 12.87
N ALA A 350 5.20 -16.00 12.34
CA ALA A 350 5.33 -17.40 11.94
C ALA A 350 5.70 -18.30 13.16
N SER A 351 6.22 -17.71 14.23
CA SER A 351 6.59 -18.33 15.51
C SER A 351 6.61 -17.28 16.65
N ASP A 352 7.12 -17.63 17.84
CA ASP A 352 7.33 -16.74 19.01
C ASP A 352 8.27 -15.53 18.73
N ARG A 353 8.81 -15.40 17.51
CA ARG A 353 9.69 -14.29 17.10
C ARG A 353 9.10 -13.52 15.94
N ALA A 354 8.43 -12.41 16.24
CA ALA A 354 8.11 -11.39 15.23
C ALA A 354 9.37 -10.59 14.89
N GLY A 355 9.73 -10.47 13.61
CA GLY A 355 10.75 -9.52 13.14
C GLY A 355 10.10 -8.25 12.59
N GLY A 356 10.89 -7.20 12.34
CA GLY A 356 10.39 -5.95 11.77
C GLY A 356 11.30 -5.42 10.67
N ILE A 357 10.72 -4.77 9.68
CA ILE A 357 11.42 -3.93 8.71
C ILE A 357 11.14 -2.49 9.07
N VAL A 358 12.20 -1.68 9.15
CA VAL A 358 12.14 -0.28 9.50
C VAL A 358 12.80 0.53 8.39
N LEU A 359 12.08 1.50 7.86
CA LEU A 359 12.55 2.43 6.86
C LEU A 359 12.67 3.82 7.49
N GLU A 360 13.84 4.44 7.38
CA GLU A 360 14.10 5.78 7.91
C GLU A 360 13.78 6.83 6.84
N SER A 361 12.53 7.29 6.81
CA SER A 361 12.09 8.32 5.87
C SER A 361 11.32 9.44 6.56
N THR A 362 11.77 10.68 6.35
CA THR A 362 11.05 11.88 6.80
C THR A 362 9.91 12.27 5.86
N GLU A 363 9.98 11.84 4.60
CA GLU A 363 8.95 12.05 3.58
C GLU A 363 7.82 11.02 3.69
N GLU A 364 6.62 11.41 3.23
CA GLU A 364 5.45 10.54 3.22
C GLU A 364 5.56 9.52 2.08
N LEU A 365 5.51 8.23 2.41
CA LEU A 365 5.57 7.14 1.43
C LEU A 365 4.29 7.10 0.58
N SER A 366 4.45 6.81 -0.71
CA SER A 366 3.31 6.54 -1.59
C SER A 366 2.61 5.22 -1.22
N GLU A 367 1.34 5.03 -1.62
CA GLU A 367 0.63 3.76 -1.39
C GLU A 367 1.40 2.55 -1.97
N THR A 368 2.08 2.73 -3.09
CA THR A 368 2.91 1.69 -3.72
C THR A 368 4.14 1.34 -2.87
N ASP A 369 4.80 2.34 -2.28
CA ASP A 369 5.97 2.14 -1.42
C ASP A 369 5.60 1.45 -0.10
N VAL A 370 4.45 1.83 0.47
CA VAL A 370 3.84 1.15 1.63
C VAL A 370 3.60 -0.33 1.29
N LEU A 371 2.98 -0.61 0.14
CA LEU A 371 2.73 -1.99 -0.28
C LEU A 371 4.03 -2.78 -0.50
N ILE A 372 5.07 -2.17 -1.06
CA ILE A 372 6.40 -2.81 -1.22
C ILE A 372 6.97 -3.20 0.16
N LEU A 373 6.90 -2.30 1.14
CA LEU A 373 7.37 -2.54 2.50
C LEU A 373 6.60 -3.70 3.16
N GLU A 374 5.28 -3.73 3.02
CA GLU A 374 4.43 -4.83 3.52
C GLU A 374 4.76 -6.19 2.88
N ARG A 375 5.02 -6.22 1.56
CA ARG A 375 5.47 -7.44 0.87
C ARG A 375 6.85 -7.87 1.37
N GLY A 376 7.73 -6.92 1.66
CA GLY A 376 9.00 -7.17 2.32
C GLY A 376 8.83 -7.86 3.66
N ALA A 377 7.90 -7.39 4.50
CA ALA A 377 7.62 -7.98 5.81
C ALA A 377 7.11 -9.43 5.72
N MET A 378 6.32 -9.77 4.69
CA MET A 378 5.92 -11.16 4.42
C MET A 378 7.12 -12.05 4.06
N VAL A 379 8.04 -11.54 3.22
CA VAL A 379 9.27 -12.26 2.83
C VAL A 379 10.22 -12.41 4.02
N LEU A 380 10.31 -11.39 4.88
CA LEU A 380 11.04 -11.47 6.15
C LEU A 380 10.52 -12.62 7.02
N ALA A 381 9.20 -12.77 7.18
CA ALA A 381 8.61 -13.87 7.94
C ALA A 381 9.05 -15.24 7.40
N LEU A 382 9.03 -15.41 6.07
CA LEU A 382 9.49 -16.64 5.41
C LEU A 382 10.99 -16.91 5.63
N LEU A 383 11.84 -15.90 5.49
CA LEU A 383 13.29 -16.07 5.71
C LEU A 383 13.61 -16.38 7.18
N LEU A 384 12.93 -15.75 8.13
CA LEU A 384 13.05 -16.07 9.55
C LEU A 384 12.60 -17.50 9.85
N MET A 385 11.49 -17.95 9.23
CA MET A 385 11.01 -19.32 9.36
C MET A 385 12.01 -20.33 8.80
N ILE A 386 12.59 -20.09 7.61
CA ILE A 386 13.60 -20.97 7.00
C ILE A 386 14.83 -21.07 7.92
N ARG A 387 15.33 -19.94 8.44
CA ARG A 387 16.47 -19.95 9.39
C ARG A 387 16.14 -20.72 10.66
N GLN A 388 14.90 -20.61 11.15
CA GLN A 388 14.48 -21.34 12.33
C GLN A 388 14.42 -22.85 12.08
N VAL A 389 13.90 -23.31 10.94
CA VAL A 389 13.88 -24.74 10.58
C VAL A 389 15.30 -25.30 10.47
N VAL A 390 16.24 -24.54 9.89
CA VAL A 390 17.65 -24.94 9.82
C VAL A 390 18.25 -25.05 11.22
N ALA A 391 18.06 -24.04 12.06
CA ALA A 391 18.57 -24.02 13.44
C ALA A 391 17.95 -25.13 14.30
N GLU A 392 16.66 -25.42 14.15
CA GLU A 392 15.98 -26.52 14.83
C GLU A 392 16.49 -27.88 14.34
N THR A 393 16.78 -28.03 13.05
CA THR A 393 17.35 -29.25 12.49
C THR A 393 18.77 -29.49 12.99
N GLU A 394 19.63 -28.46 13.02
CA GLU A 394 20.95 -28.53 13.64
C GLU A 394 20.84 -28.93 15.12
N ASN A 395 19.97 -28.25 15.87
CA ASN A 395 19.74 -28.58 17.27
C ASN A 395 19.19 -29.99 17.47
N ARG A 396 18.38 -30.52 16.53
CA ARG A 396 17.90 -31.91 16.56
C ARG A 396 19.06 -32.88 16.34
N ILE A 397 19.95 -32.62 15.38
CA ILE A 397 21.14 -33.45 15.15
C ILE A 397 22.03 -33.47 16.41
N HIS A 398 22.24 -32.31 17.05
CA HIS A 398 23.00 -32.22 18.30
C HIS A 398 22.32 -33.00 19.43
N ARG A 399 21.00 -32.88 19.53
CA ARG A 399 20.19 -33.58 20.54
C ARG A 399 20.30 -35.10 20.37
N ASP A 400 20.09 -35.60 19.15
CA ASP A 400 20.17 -37.03 18.83
C ASP A 400 21.59 -37.57 19.07
N LEU A 401 22.63 -36.78 18.74
CA LEU A 401 24.01 -37.17 19.03
C LEU A 401 24.30 -37.28 20.53
N VAL A 402 23.85 -36.31 21.33
CA VAL A 402 24.03 -36.37 22.80
C VAL A 402 23.25 -37.55 23.37
N ASP A 403 22.03 -37.80 22.88
CA ASP A 403 21.21 -38.95 23.29
C ASP A 403 21.89 -40.28 22.96
N ASP A 404 22.48 -40.40 21.78
CA ASP A 404 23.25 -41.57 21.37
C ASP A 404 24.53 -41.74 22.21
N LEU A 405 25.25 -40.65 22.50
CA LEU A 405 26.48 -40.67 23.32
C LEU A 405 26.22 -41.18 24.74
N ILE A 406 25.08 -40.83 25.34
CA ILE A 406 24.74 -41.23 26.71
C ILE A 406 24.04 -42.59 26.80
N SER A 407 23.27 -42.98 25.78
CA SER A 407 22.47 -44.21 25.80
C SER A 407 23.19 -45.43 25.23
N SER A 408 24.14 -45.24 24.30
CA SER A 408 24.81 -46.32 23.58
C SER A 408 25.72 -47.20 24.45
N GLY A 409 26.14 -46.72 25.62
CA GLY A 409 27.03 -47.47 26.52
C GLY A 409 28.34 -47.90 25.85
N GLY A 410 28.83 -47.12 24.87
CA GLY A 410 30.05 -47.43 24.11
C GLY A 410 29.84 -48.25 22.84
N GLN A 411 28.61 -48.67 22.53
CA GLN A 411 28.30 -49.30 21.24
C GLN A 411 28.47 -48.26 20.12
N ASN A 412 29.07 -48.66 19.00
CA ASN A 412 29.34 -47.77 17.85
C ASN A 412 30.23 -46.55 18.18
N ALA A 413 31.15 -46.65 19.13
CA ALA A 413 32.03 -45.56 19.54
C ALA A 413 32.76 -44.88 18.35
N THR A 414 33.22 -45.65 17.36
CA THR A 414 33.85 -45.10 16.15
C THR A 414 32.89 -44.22 15.34
N THR A 415 31.67 -44.68 15.12
CA THR A 415 30.63 -43.92 14.40
C THR A 415 30.20 -42.66 15.15
N LEU A 416 30.15 -42.73 16.49
CA LEU A 416 29.82 -41.57 17.33
C LEU A 416 30.92 -40.52 17.32
N ARG A 417 32.20 -40.93 17.32
CA ARG A 417 33.34 -40.02 17.13
C ARG A 417 33.26 -39.28 15.80
N GLU A 418 33.04 -40.01 14.71
CA GLU A 418 32.91 -39.43 13.37
C GLU A 418 31.75 -38.43 13.29
N ARG A 419 30.59 -38.77 13.86
CA ARG A 419 29.43 -37.87 13.92
C ARG A 419 29.67 -36.62 14.77
N ALA A 420 30.37 -36.75 15.90
CA ALA A 420 30.70 -35.62 16.76
C ALA A 420 31.67 -34.65 16.08
N LEU A 421 32.69 -35.18 15.39
CA LEU A 421 33.64 -34.37 14.62
C LEU A 421 32.96 -33.57 13.50
N VAL A 422 31.95 -34.13 12.81
CA VAL A 422 31.16 -33.42 11.79
C VAL A 422 30.41 -32.21 12.38
N VAL A 423 30.01 -32.31 13.65
CA VAL A 423 29.33 -31.24 14.40
C VAL A 423 30.33 -30.25 15.03
N GLY A 424 31.63 -30.51 14.89
CA GLY A 424 32.70 -29.63 15.37
C GLY A 424 33.11 -29.87 16.83
N VAL A 425 32.80 -31.05 17.38
CA VAL A 425 33.21 -31.45 18.74
C VAL A 425 34.07 -32.71 18.68
N ASP A 426 35.30 -32.60 19.17
CA ASP A 426 36.22 -33.73 19.25
C ASP A 426 36.04 -34.47 20.58
N THR A 427 35.28 -35.56 20.59
CA THR A 427 35.03 -36.33 21.82
C THR A 427 36.28 -36.94 22.46
N ASP A 428 37.42 -37.00 21.76
CA ASP A 428 38.68 -37.51 22.34
C ASP A 428 39.45 -36.44 23.13
N GLU A 429 38.99 -35.18 23.15
CA GLU A 429 39.44 -34.20 24.14
C GLU A 429 38.75 -34.39 25.50
N ARG A 430 39.27 -33.73 26.54
CA ARG A 430 38.72 -33.82 27.90
C ARG A 430 37.45 -32.99 28.03
N HIS A 431 36.33 -33.66 28.23
CA HIS A 431 35.03 -33.01 28.37
C HIS A 431 34.43 -33.18 29.76
N SER A 432 33.77 -32.14 30.27
CA SER A 432 32.87 -32.26 31.42
C SER A 432 31.45 -32.46 30.95
N VAL A 433 30.75 -33.39 31.60
CA VAL A 433 29.31 -33.62 31.40
C VAL A 433 28.56 -32.92 32.51
N VAL A 434 27.63 -32.03 32.14
CA VAL A 434 26.79 -31.29 33.10
C VAL A 434 25.33 -31.57 32.82
N VAL A 435 24.53 -31.79 33.86
CA VAL A 435 23.09 -32.06 33.76
C VAL A 435 22.32 -31.02 34.58
N ILE A 436 21.27 -30.46 33.99
CA ILE A 436 20.32 -29.57 34.67
C ILE A 436 18.89 -30.09 34.48
N ASP A 437 18.02 -29.80 35.43
CA ASP A 437 16.60 -30.16 35.32
C ASP A 437 15.85 -29.22 34.36
N SER A 438 14.84 -29.76 33.66
CA SER A 438 13.98 -29.00 32.72
C SER A 438 12.51 -29.08 33.17
N ASP A 439 12.25 -28.82 34.44
CA ASP A 439 10.91 -28.91 35.06
C ASP A 439 10.02 -27.68 34.73
N THR A 440 9.98 -27.25 33.46
CA THR A 440 9.44 -25.94 33.10
C THR A 440 8.47 -25.96 31.92
N ASP A 441 7.31 -25.31 32.08
CA ASP A 441 6.27 -25.08 31.06
C ASP A 441 6.72 -24.23 29.84
N ARG A 442 7.88 -23.57 29.91
CA ARG A 442 8.43 -22.72 28.85
C ARG A 442 9.64 -23.39 28.22
N ASP A 443 9.68 -23.47 26.89
CA ASP A 443 10.80 -24.09 26.17
C ASP A 443 12.02 -23.16 26.16
N ILE A 444 13.05 -23.52 26.94
CA ILE A 444 14.35 -22.81 27.01
C ILE A 444 15.41 -23.44 26.09
N SER A 445 15.03 -24.38 25.21
CA SER A 445 15.98 -25.13 24.39
C SER A 445 16.88 -24.22 23.54
N HIS A 446 16.36 -23.09 23.07
CA HIS A 446 17.11 -22.17 22.22
C HIS A 446 18.15 -21.36 23.01
N GLU A 447 17.82 -20.82 24.18
CA GLU A 447 18.81 -20.10 25.02
C GLU A 447 19.95 -21.03 25.42
N VAL A 448 19.59 -22.25 25.83
CA VAL A 448 20.54 -23.26 26.29
C VAL A 448 21.47 -23.73 25.17
N ALA A 449 20.93 -23.99 23.97
CA ALA A 449 21.74 -24.35 22.79
C ALA A 449 22.68 -23.23 22.36
N ARG A 450 22.22 -21.98 22.39
CA ARG A 450 23.06 -20.81 22.10
C ARG A 450 24.21 -20.69 23.08
N TRP A 451 23.94 -20.86 24.38
CA TRP A 451 24.95 -20.79 25.43
C TRP A 451 26.01 -21.89 25.29
N ALA A 452 25.60 -23.13 25.02
CA ALA A 452 26.52 -24.25 24.79
C ALA A 452 27.42 -24.02 23.57
N LYS A 453 26.83 -23.58 22.44
CA LYS A 453 27.57 -23.30 21.20
C LYS A 453 28.62 -22.20 21.37
N ALA A 454 28.32 -21.16 22.15
CA ALA A 454 29.27 -20.08 22.46
C ALA A 454 30.53 -20.56 23.23
N ARG A 455 30.48 -21.77 23.81
CA ARG A 455 31.58 -22.42 24.53
C ARG A 455 32.14 -23.63 23.80
N ASN A 456 31.83 -23.78 22.51
CA ASN A 456 32.20 -24.96 21.72
C ASN A 456 31.72 -26.28 22.35
N GLY A 457 30.61 -26.24 23.09
CA GLY A 457 30.00 -27.40 23.72
C GLY A 457 28.75 -27.91 22.99
N LEU A 458 28.38 -29.16 23.26
CA LEU A 458 27.12 -29.76 22.81
C LEU A 458 26.07 -29.70 23.91
N VAL A 459 24.80 -29.65 23.51
CA VAL A 459 23.68 -29.85 24.43
C VAL A 459 22.60 -30.72 23.80
N GLY A 460 22.04 -31.61 24.61
CA GLY A 460 20.88 -32.43 24.27
C GLY A 460 19.87 -32.47 25.40
N LYS A 461 18.70 -33.07 25.14
CA LYS A 461 17.64 -33.27 26.14
C LYS A 461 17.37 -34.75 26.27
N HIS A 462 17.54 -35.29 27.48
CA HIS A 462 17.33 -36.71 27.78
C HIS A 462 16.53 -36.86 29.07
N GLY A 463 15.48 -37.68 29.07
CA GLY A 463 14.67 -37.95 30.25
C GLY A 463 14.11 -36.69 30.94
N GLY A 464 13.77 -35.65 30.16
CA GLY A 464 13.28 -34.37 30.68
C GLY A 464 14.35 -33.46 31.29
N ARG A 465 15.65 -33.69 31.01
CA ARG A 465 16.78 -32.90 31.52
C ARG A 465 17.68 -32.44 30.39
N PHE A 466 18.35 -31.30 30.54
CA PHE A 466 19.37 -30.86 29.58
C PHE A 466 20.73 -31.42 29.98
N VAL A 467 21.45 -31.97 29.01
CA VAL A 467 22.76 -32.59 29.17
C VAL A 467 23.75 -31.84 28.29
N PHE A 468 24.77 -31.28 28.91
CA PHE A 468 25.83 -30.53 28.25
C PHE A 468 27.11 -31.35 28.19
N LEU A 469 27.81 -31.25 27.08
CA LEU A 469 29.19 -31.70 26.91
C LEU A 469 30.04 -30.46 26.67
N LEU A 470 30.89 -30.10 27.65
CA LEU A 470 31.66 -28.86 27.64
C LEU A 470 33.15 -29.14 27.58
N PRO A 471 33.95 -28.39 26.78
CA PRO A 471 35.40 -28.53 26.71
C PRO A 471 36.10 -27.87 27.92
N ASP A 472 35.60 -28.14 29.12
CA ASP A 472 36.22 -27.75 30.39
C ASP A 472 36.64 -29.04 31.12
N PRO A 473 37.92 -29.23 31.48
CA PRO A 473 38.35 -30.42 32.21
C PRO A 473 37.93 -30.44 33.69
N ASP A 474 37.46 -29.32 34.25
CA ASP A 474 36.96 -29.23 35.62
C ASP A 474 35.41 -29.29 35.65
N PRO A 475 34.81 -30.43 36.03
CA PRO A 475 33.35 -30.57 36.05
C PRO A 475 32.66 -29.70 37.10
N GLY A 476 33.35 -29.34 38.19
CA GLY A 476 32.79 -28.47 39.22
C GLY A 476 32.68 -27.04 38.73
N ASN A 477 33.73 -26.56 38.05
CA ASN A 477 33.70 -25.24 37.40
C ASN A 477 32.64 -25.18 36.30
N ALA A 478 32.60 -26.20 35.43
CA ALA A 478 31.62 -26.31 34.36
C ALA A 478 30.18 -26.28 34.89
N ALA A 479 29.89 -27.01 35.98
CA ALA A 479 28.57 -27.01 36.61
C ALA A 479 28.20 -25.64 37.19
N ARG A 480 29.11 -24.97 37.90
CA ARG A 480 28.87 -23.63 38.48
C ARG A 480 28.62 -22.59 37.39
N ALA A 481 29.43 -22.59 36.34
CA ALA A 481 29.26 -21.70 35.20
C ALA A 481 27.92 -21.93 34.50
N THR A 482 27.54 -23.19 34.27
CA THR A 482 26.25 -23.56 33.67
C THR A 482 25.09 -23.05 34.54
N SER A 483 25.12 -23.33 35.85
CA SER A 483 24.09 -22.89 36.80
C SER A 483 23.91 -21.36 36.82
N ALA A 484 25.01 -20.61 36.95
CA ALA A 484 24.97 -19.15 37.06
C ALA A 484 24.54 -18.47 35.74
N GLU A 485 25.11 -18.90 34.61
CA GLU A 485 24.91 -18.20 33.35
C GLU A 485 23.65 -18.61 32.61
N VAL A 486 23.30 -19.90 32.61
CA VAL A 486 22.00 -20.34 32.08
C VAL A 486 20.88 -19.81 32.98
N GLY A 487 21.12 -19.74 34.30
CA GLY A 487 20.21 -19.08 35.22
C GLY A 487 20.00 -17.60 34.90
N SER A 488 21.07 -16.85 34.66
CA SER A 488 21.00 -15.44 34.24
C SER A 488 20.28 -15.26 32.89
N ALA A 489 20.63 -16.06 31.88
CA ALA A 489 20.06 -15.98 30.53
C ALA A 489 18.56 -16.32 30.49
N THR A 490 18.10 -17.18 31.40
CA THR A 490 16.68 -17.57 31.50
C THR A 490 15.91 -16.80 32.58
N GLY A 491 16.59 -16.03 33.43
CA GLY A 491 16.01 -15.33 34.58
C GLY A 491 15.58 -16.26 35.71
N ARG A 492 16.23 -17.42 35.90
CA ARG A 492 15.81 -18.48 36.83
C ARG A 492 16.96 -19.02 37.67
N LYS A 493 16.63 -19.68 38.77
CA LYS A 493 17.58 -20.48 39.55
C LYS A 493 17.71 -21.85 38.91
N VAL A 494 18.89 -22.16 38.39
CA VAL A 494 19.20 -23.45 37.74
C VAL A 494 20.19 -24.21 38.60
N THR A 495 19.84 -25.44 39.01
CA THR A 495 20.79 -26.34 39.71
C THR A 495 21.47 -27.23 38.68
N ALA A 496 22.78 -27.43 38.80
CA ALA A 496 23.58 -28.20 37.85
C ALA A 496 24.46 -29.27 38.52
N GLY A 497 24.38 -30.51 38.06
CA GLY A 497 25.27 -31.60 38.46
C GLY A 497 26.34 -31.85 37.39
N GLY A 498 27.62 -31.85 37.76
CA GLY A 498 28.75 -32.10 36.87
C GLY A 498 29.49 -33.41 37.14
N ALA A 499 30.09 -34.01 36.11
CA ALA A 499 31.04 -35.12 36.23
C ALA A 499 32.01 -35.18 35.05
N GLY A 500 33.13 -35.88 35.22
CA GLY A 500 34.24 -35.92 34.28
C GLY A 500 35.58 -35.58 34.95
N PRO A 501 36.61 -35.18 34.19
CA PRO A 501 36.61 -35.10 32.72
C PRO A 501 36.53 -36.49 32.09
N ALA A 502 35.76 -36.62 31.02
CA ALA A 502 35.60 -37.81 30.22
C ALA A 502 36.31 -37.68 28.87
N VAL A 503 36.91 -38.77 28.40
CA VAL A 503 37.55 -38.89 27.10
C VAL A 503 36.89 -40.02 26.30
N GLY A 504 36.29 -39.66 25.18
CA GLY A 504 35.61 -40.58 24.26
C GLY A 504 34.19 -41.00 24.69
N PRO A 505 33.43 -41.63 23.77
CA PRO A 505 32.01 -41.93 23.98
C PRO A 505 31.67 -42.78 25.21
N VAL A 506 32.55 -43.72 25.59
CA VAL A 506 32.32 -44.64 26.73
C VAL A 506 32.37 -43.89 28.06
N GLU A 507 33.40 -43.06 28.25
CA GLU A 507 33.57 -42.27 29.46
C GLU A 507 32.50 -41.18 29.56
N ILE A 508 32.05 -40.61 28.43
CA ILE A 508 30.96 -39.62 28.40
C ILE A 508 29.66 -40.22 28.95
N GLY A 509 29.27 -41.44 28.53
CA GLY A 509 28.09 -42.11 29.08
C GLY A 509 28.20 -42.41 30.59
N THR A 510 29.41 -42.73 31.06
CA THR A 510 29.69 -42.94 32.49
C THR A 510 29.60 -41.64 33.27
N ALA A 511 30.19 -40.57 32.75
CA ALA A 511 30.12 -39.22 33.32
C ALA A 511 28.68 -38.70 33.37
N TYR A 512 27.86 -38.94 32.34
CA TYR A 512 26.44 -38.61 32.38
C TYR A 512 25.71 -39.25 33.57
N SER A 513 25.90 -40.55 33.79
CA SER A 513 25.29 -41.26 34.92
C SER A 513 25.74 -40.70 36.28
N GLN A 514 26.99 -40.27 36.38
CA GLN A 514 27.55 -39.63 37.57
C GLN A 514 27.01 -38.21 37.79
N ALA A 515 26.94 -37.40 36.73
CA ALA A 515 26.40 -36.05 36.75
C ALA A 515 24.91 -36.02 37.13
N LEU A 516 24.13 -36.98 36.62
CA LEU A 516 22.72 -37.15 36.98
C LEU A 516 22.57 -37.46 38.48
N ARG A 517 23.36 -38.38 39.02
CA ARG A 517 23.36 -38.68 40.46
C ARG A 517 23.79 -37.48 41.30
N CYS A 518 24.77 -36.70 40.83
CA CYS A 518 25.17 -35.45 41.48
C CYS A 518 23.98 -34.49 41.59
N LEU A 519 23.26 -34.28 40.48
CA LEU A 519 22.06 -33.43 40.44
C LEU A 519 20.97 -33.91 41.41
N GLU A 520 20.69 -35.21 41.45
CA GLU A 520 19.72 -35.80 42.38
C GLU A 520 20.09 -35.58 43.86
N VAL A 521 21.38 -35.69 44.18
CA VAL A 521 21.89 -35.45 45.55
C VAL A 521 21.76 -33.97 45.90
N LEU A 522 22.13 -33.05 45.01
CA LEU A 522 21.94 -31.61 45.22
C LEU A 522 20.47 -31.28 45.50
N GLY A 523 19.54 -31.87 44.73
CA GLY A 523 18.11 -31.74 44.97
C GLY A 523 17.66 -32.24 46.34
N ARG A 524 18.15 -33.41 46.78
CA ARG A 524 17.84 -33.97 48.12
C ARG A 524 18.45 -33.18 49.27
N LEU A 525 19.59 -32.52 49.04
CA LEU A 525 20.24 -31.63 50.00
C LEU A 525 19.57 -30.24 50.05
N GLY A 526 18.61 -29.95 49.17
CA GLY A 526 17.93 -28.66 49.09
C GLY A 526 18.78 -27.55 48.46
N VAL A 527 19.83 -27.90 47.71
CA VAL A 527 20.67 -26.94 47.00
C VAL A 527 19.97 -26.49 45.73
N VAL A 528 19.62 -25.21 45.66
CA VAL A 528 18.86 -24.62 44.54
C VAL A 528 19.61 -23.45 43.93
N GLY A 529 19.84 -23.49 42.62
CA GLY A 529 20.50 -22.41 41.89
C GLY A 529 22.02 -22.41 41.99
N GLU A 530 22.60 -23.56 42.34
CA GLU A 530 24.06 -23.76 42.39
C GLU A 530 24.47 -24.96 41.54
N GLY A 531 25.73 -24.97 41.11
CA GLY A 531 26.35 -26.06 40.38
C GLY A 531 27.42 -26.76 41.20
N ALA A 532 27.48 -28.08 41.16
CA ALA A 532 28.55 -28.86 41.80
C ALA A 532 28.85 -30.15 41.02
N SER A 533 30.04 -30.70 41.22
CA SER A 533 30.45 -31.99 40.67
C SER A 533 30.41 -33.10 41.72
N VAL A 534 30.54 -34.36 41.29
CA VAL A 534 30.70 -35.51 42.20
C VAL A 534 31.86 -35.31 43.18
N SER A 535 32.95 -34.68 42.75
CA SER A 535 34.12 -34.40 43.59
C SER A 535 33.86 -33.32 44.65
N ASP A 536 32.91 -32.40 44.40
CA ASP A 536 32.54 -31.35 45.35
C ASP A 536 31.64 -31.87 46.49
N LEU A 537 31.05 -33.07 46.34
CA LEU A 537 30.12 -33.66 47.31
C LEU A 537 30.80 -34.46 48.44
N GLY A 538 32.14 -34.48 48.50
CA GLY A 538 32.88 -35.12 49.59
C GLY A 538 32.54 -36.61 49.78
N VAL A 539 32.25 -37.01 51.02
CA VAL A 539 31.87 -38.41 51.35
C VAL A 539 30.60 -38.85 50.62
N ALA A 540 29.65 -37.95 50.40
CA ALA A 540 28.44 -38.27 49.64
C ALA A 540 28.78 -38.61 48.18
N GLY A 541 29.76 -37.92 47.59
CA GLY A 541 30.29 -38.25 46.26
C GLY A 541 30.91 -39.65 46.20
N LEU A 542 31.70 -40.02 47.21
CA LEU A 542 32.34 -41.34 47.29
C LEU A 542 31.31 -42.50 47.39
N LEU A 543 30.24 -42.33 48.17
CA LEU A 543 29.18 -43.35 48.33
C LEU A 543 28.31 -43.51 47.08
N MET A 544 28.27 -42.50 46.22
CA MET A 544 27.40 -42.44 45.03
C MET A 544 28.12 -42.81 43.72
N ALA A 545 29.44 -42.96 43.75
CA ALA A 545 30.23 -43.36 42.59
C ALA A 545 29.95 -44.83 42.21
N SER A 546 29.80 -45.11 40.90
CA SER A 546 29.64 -46.49 40.40
C SER A 546 30.87 -47.35 40.73
N GLU A 547 32.06 -46.74 40.62
CA GLU A 547 33.34 -47.28 41.07
C GLU A 547 33.95 -46.24 42.01
N PRO A 548 33.93 -46.46 43.33
CA PRO A 548 34.48 -45.50 44.28
C PRO A 548 36.00 -45.39 44.11
N ASP A 549 36.48 -44.28 43.54
CA ASP A 549 37.93 -43.97 43.53
C ASP A 549 38.35 -43.42 44.90
N SER A 550 38.52 -44.35 45.84
CA SER A 550 39.04 -44.07 47.17
C SER A 550 40.42 -43.39 47.13
N ALA A 551 41.25 -43.63 46.12
CA ALA A 551 42.57 -43.02 46.01
C ALA A 551 42.47 -41.55 45.58
N GLN A 552 41.58 -41.22 44.65
CA GLN A 552 41.29 -39.84 44.27
C GLN A 552 40.63 -39.07 45.42
N PHE A 553 39.69 -39.68 46.15
CA PHE A 553 39.08 -39.06 47.33
C PHE A 553 40.14 -38.75 48.41
N VAL A 554 40.99 -39.71 48.76
CA VAL A 554 42.09 -39.51 49.71
C VAL A 554 43.04 -38.40 49.26
N ARG A 555 43.39 -38.35 47.97
CA ARG A 555 44.21 -37.26 47.42
C ARG A 555 43.51 -35.91 47.46
N SER A 556 42.21 -35.84 47.21
CA SER A 556 41.46 -34.57 47.23
C SER A 556 41.40 -33.96 48.65
N VAL A 557 41.26 -34.80 49.68
CA VAL A 557 41.11 -34.36 51.07
C VAL A 557 42.46 -34.18 51.76
N LEU A 558 43.40 -35.11 51.57
CA LEU A 558 44.67 -35.18 52.31
C LEU A 558 45.91 -34.89 51.46
N GLY A 559 45.76 -34.65 50.15
CA GLY A 559 46.86 -34.45 49.21
C GLY A 559 47.93 -33.46 49.67
N PRO A 560 47.57 -32.23 50.11
CA PRO A 560 48.55 -31.25 50.59
C PRO A 560 49.39 -31.74 51.78
N VAL A 561 48.83 -32.61 52.64
CA VAL A 561 49.53 -33.18 53.80
C VAL A 561 50.38 -34.38 53.38
N ILE A 562 49.84 -35.25 52.51
CA ILE A 562 50.56 -36.39 51.91
C ILE A 562 51.82 -35.91 51.19
N ASP A 563 51.67 -34.90 50.31
CA ASP A 563 52.76 -34.33 49.54
C ASP A 563 53.89 -33.77 50.38
N VAL A 564 53.56 -33.19 51.55
CA VAL A 564 54.55 -32.63 52.47
C VAL A 564 55.26 -33.73 53.24
N ASP A 565 54.52 -34.74 53.71
CA ASP A 565 55.09 -35.92 54.36
C ASP A 565 56.03 -36.68 53.41
N ASP A 566 55.61 -36.91 52.16
CA ASP A 566 56.40 -37.61 51.14
C ASP A 566 57.66 -36.82 50.74
N ARG A 567 57.58 -35.49 50.61
CA ARG A 567 58.72 -34.65 50.19
C ARG A 567 59.70 -34.32 51.31
N ARG A 568 59.23 -34.14 52.54
CA ARG A 568 60.04 -33.62 53.67
C ARG A 568 60.29 -34.66 54.76
N GLY A 569 59.76 -35.88 54.62
CA GLY A 569 59.87 -36.92 55.65
C GLY A 569 59.21 -36.53 56.96
N THR A 570 58.18 -35.67 56.91
CA THR A 570 57.39 -35.32 58.09
C THR A 570 56.36 -36.40 58.41
N GLU A 571 55.84 -36.39 59.64
CA GLU A 571 54.80 -37.32 60.08
C GLU A 571 53.52 -36.55 60.46
N LEU A 572 53.05 -35.68 59.57
CA LEU A 572 51.85 -34.88 59.78
C LEU A 572 50.59 -35.74 59.71
N LEU A 573 50.55 -36.77 58.85
CA LEU A 573 49.42 -37.70 58.77
C LEU A 573 49.26 -38.51 60.06
N SER A 574 50.34 -39.02 60.67
CA SER A 574 50.25 -39.73 61.95
C SER A 574 49.85 -38.79 63.10
N THR A 575 50.24 -37.52 63.02
CA THR A 575 49.83 -36.48 63.97
C THR A 575 48.33 -36.22 63.87
N LEU A 576 47.80 -36.11 62.64
CA LEU A 576 46.36 -35.95 62.40
C LEU A 576 45.57 -37.15 62.91
N ASP A 577 46.10 -38.34 62.70
CA ASP A 577 45.49 -39.59 63.13
C ASP A 577 45.45 -39.72 64.66
N ALA A 578 46.56 -39.47 65.35
CA ALA A 578 46.63 -39.46 66.81
C ALA A 578 45.72 -38.38 67.44
N TYR A 579 45.52 -37.26 66.75
CA TYR A 579 44.59 -36.21 67.17
C TYR A 579 43.14 -36.67 67.13
N LEU A 580 42.75 -37.38 66.06
CA LEU A 580 41.42 -37.95 65.86
C LEU A 580 41.12 -39.09 66.84
N GLU A 581 42.04 -40.05 66.99
CA GLU A 581 41.92 -41.16 67.96
C GLU A 581 41.80 -40.67 69.42
N SER A 582 42.28 -39.45 69.69
CA SER A 582 42.19 -38.81 71.00
C SER A 582 40.90 -38.02 71.24
N ASN A 583 39.89 -38.16 70.38
CA ASN A 583 38.68 -37.32 70.39
C ASN A 583 39.03 -35.82 70.39
N ARG A 584 40.06 -35.41 69.63
CA ARG A 584 40.54 -34.03 69.51
C ARG A 584 41.11 -33.43 70.81
N ASN A 585 41.51 -34.28 71.77
CA ASN A 585 42.21 -33.81 72.97
C ASN A 585 43.72 -33.70 72.72
N LEU A 586 44.23 -32.47 72.65
CA LEU A 586 45.63 -32.17 72.36
C LEU A 586 46.63 -32.87 73.30
N SER A 587 46.37 -32.87 74.62
CA SER A 587 47.27 -33.47 75.60
C SER A 587 47.30 -35.00 75.51
N ARG A 588 46.17 -35.62 75.19
CA ARG A 588 46.07 -37.06 74.96
C ARG A 588 46.75 -37.46 73.64
N ALA A 589 46.55 -36.68 72.59
CA ALA A 589 47.14 -36.91 71.27
C ALA A 589 48.66 -36.81 71.28
N ALA A 590 49.21 -35.79 71.95
CA ALA A 590 50.65 -35.63 72.11
C ALA A 590 51.30 -36.83 72.83
N ARG A 591 50.64 -37.37 73.86
CA ARG A 591 51.09 -38.59 74.55
C ARG A 591 51.03 -39.83 73.67
N LEU A 592 49.94 -40.02 72.90
CA LEU A 592 49.80 -41.14 71.97
C LEU A 592 50.86 -41.12 70.86
N ALA A 593 51.20 -39.93 70.35
CA ALA A 593 52.26 -39.76 69.36
C ALA A 593 53.69 -39.76 69.95
N SER A 594 53.86 -39.92 71.27
CA SER A 594 55.15 -39.80 71.97
C SER A 594 55.89 -38.47 71.70
N LEU A 595 55.15 -37.37 71.57
CA LEU A 595 55.68 -36.02 71.31
C LEU A 595 55.38 -35.07 72.48
N HIS A 596 56.21 -34.04 72.65
CA HIS A 596 55.89 -32.94 73.56
C HIS A 596 54.69 -32.14 73.03
N VAL A 597 53.81 -31.67 73.93
CA VAL A 597 52.56 -30.97 73.59
C VAL A 597 52.79 -29.75 72.68
N ASN A 598 53.90 -29.02 72.88
CA ASN A 598 54.25 -27.87 72.03
C ASN A 598 54.62 -28.28 70.60
N THR A 599 55.39 -29.36 70.45
CA THR A 599 55.77 -29.88 69.13
C THR A 599 54.56 -30.44 68.39
N PHE A 600 53.64 -31.10 69.11
CA PHE A 600 52.38 -31.58 68.54
C PHE A 600 51.52 -30.40 68.05
N ARG A 601 51.39 -29.34 68.86
CA ARG A 601 50.67 -28.12 68.46
C ARG A 601 51.27 -27.51 67.19
N GLN A 602 52.59 -27.37 67.10
CA GLN A 602 53.26 -26.83 65.90
C GLN A 602 52.96 -27.67 64.64
N ARG A 603 52.91 -29.00 64.76
CA ARG A 603 52.52 -29.88 63.64
C ARG A 603 51.05 -29.69 63.27
N LEU A 604 50.17 -29.53 64.25
CA LEU A 604 48.74 -29.27 64.03
C LEU A 604 48.48 -27.89 63.39
N ASP A 605 49.24 -26.87 63.79
CA ASP A 605 49.21 -25.55 63.15
C ASP A 605 49.66 -25.65 61.69
N ARG A 606 50.68 -26.47 61.42
CA ARG A 606 51.13 -26.74 60.04
C ARG A 606 50.08 -27.47 59.21
N ILE A 607 49.36 -28.43 59.78
CA ILE A 607 48.22 -29.09 59.12
C ILE A 607 47.12 -28.06 58.84
N THR A 608 46.85 -27.16 59.78
CA THR A 608 45.88 -26.06 59.61
C THR A 608 46.28 -25.14 58.47
N GLN A 609 47.57 -24.84 58.29
CA GLN A 609 48.05 -24.08 57.13
C GLN A 609 47.89 -24.81 55.79
N LEU A 610 47.96 -26.15 55.79
CA LEU A 610 47.87 -26.96 54.56
C LEU A 610 46.42 -27.26 54.16
N LEU A 611 45.53 -27.48 55.13
CA LEU A 611 44.12 -27.79 54.90
C LEU A 611 43.22 -26.55 54.99
N GLY A 612 43.71 -25.43 55.52
CA GLY A 612 42.94 -24.19 55.72
C GLY A 612 42.16 -24.15 57.04
N GLU A 613 41.82 -22.96 57.54
CA GLU A 613 41.37 -22.76 58.93
C GLU A 613 40.07 -23.51 59.33
N GLY A 614 39.19 -23.81 58.38
CA GLY A 614 37.93 -24.54 58.62
C GLY A 614 38.04 -26.08 58.59
N TRP A 615 39.25 -26.66 58.57
CA TRP A 615 39.39 -28.13 58.47
C TRP A 615 38.79 -28.88 59.68
N GLN A 616 38.65 -28.22 60.82
CA GLN A 616 38.08 -28.80 62.05
C GLN A 616 36.54 -28.76 62.12
N ASP A 617 35.87 -28.20 61.11
CA ASP A 617 34.42 -28.13 61.04
C ASP A 617 33.82 -29.53 60.81
N ARG A 618 32.61 -29.77 61.34
CA ARG A 618 31.95 -31.10 61.31
C ARG A 618 31.95 -31.80 59.94
N PRO A 619 31.56 -31.14 58.82
CA PRO A 619 31.50 -31.80 57.51
C PRO A 619 32.90 -32.21 57.01
N ARG A 620 33.88 -31.33 57.20
CA ARG A 620 35.25 -31.50 56.71
C ARG A 620 36.05 -32.50 57.54
N MET A 621 35.78 -32.55 58.84
CA MET A 621 36.34 -33.57 59.73
C MET A 621 35.88 -34.97 59.36
N LEU A 622 34.61 -35.15 58.97
CA LEU A 622 34.11 -36.45 58.52
C LEU A 622 34.85 -36.91 57.25
N GLU A 623 35.07 -36.02 56.29
CA GLU A 623 35.86 -36.33 55.09
C GLU A 623 37.29 -36.74 55.43
N ILE A 624 37.93 -36.02 56.35
CA ILE A 624 39.31 -36.31 56.80
C ILE A 624 39.38 -37.67 57.52
N GLU A 625 38.44 -37.97 58.42
CA GLU A 625 38.37 -39.26 59.12
C GLU A 625 38.18 -40.42 58.13
N VAL A 626 37.24 -40.30 57.19
CA VAL A 626 37.00 -41.31 56.15
C VAL A 626 38.23 -41.47 55.25
N ALA A 627 38.87 -40.37 54.83
CA ALA A 627 40.07 -40.41 54.00
C ALA A 627 41.25 -41.12 54.71
N LEU A 628 41.48 -40.84 56.00
CA LEU A 628 42.50 -41.52 56.79
C LEU A 628 42.21 -43.02 56.91
N GLN A 629 40.95 -43.39 57.16
CA GLN A 629 40.55 -44.79 57.28
C GLN A 629 40.72 -45.56 55.95
N LEU A 630 40.32 -44.97 54.82
CA LEU A 630 40.51 -45.56 53.49
C LEU A 630 42.00 -45.74 53.16
N ARG A 631 42.83 -44.75 53.51
CA ARG A 631 44.29 -44.83 53.31
C ARG A 631 44.89 -45.98 54.13
N ARG A 632 44.52 -46.14 55.40
CA ARG A 632 44.98 -47.24 56.26
C ARG A 632 44.65 -48.60 55.62
N LEU A 633 43.39 -48.80 55.24
CA LEU A 633 42.92 -50.03 54.59
C LEU A 633 43.69 -50.35 53.30
N THR A 634 43.97 -49.33 52.48
CA THR A 634 44.70 -49.52 51.21
C THR A 634 46.19 -49.82 51.45
N SER A 635 46.78 -49.23 52.49
CA SER A 635 48.17 -49.50 52.87
C SER A 635 48.38 -50.90 53.48
N ASP A 636 47.40 -51.40 54.23
CA ASP A 636 47.45 -52.73 54.85
C ASP A 636 47.24 -53.85 53.82
N LEU A 637 46.36 -53.64 52.83
CA LEU A 637 46.15 -54.56 51.70
C LEU A 637 47.43 -54.73 50.86
N ARG A 638 48.17 -53.64 50.58
CA ARG A 638 49.45 -53.70 49.85
C ARG A 638 50.57 -54.44 50.60
N ARG A 639 50.50 -54.54 51.92
CA ARG A 639 51.46 -55.31 52.74
C ARG A 639 51.16 -56.81 52.80
N HIS A 640 49.94 -57.24 52.47
CA HIS A 640 49.52 -58.64 52.52
C HIS A 640 49.58 -59.37 51.16
N THR A 641 49.74 -58.64 50.06
CA THR A 641 49.89 -59.18 48.69
C THR A 641 51.32 -59.13 48.13
N GLY A 642 52.31 -58.77 48.97
CA GLY A 642 53.72 -58.65 48.60
C GLY A 642 54.57 -59.82 49.07
#